data_AF-D3P6C4-F1
#
_entry.id   AF-D3P6C4-F1
#
_cell.length_a   1.000
_cell.length_b   1.000
_cell.length_c   1.000
_cell.angle_alpha   90.00
_cell.angle_beta   90.00
_cell.angle_gamma   90.00
#
_symmetry.space_group_name_H-M   'P 1'
#
loop_
_entity.id
_entity.type
_entity.pdbx_description
1 polymer ?
#
loop_
_entity_poly.entity_id
_entity_poly.type
_entity_poly.pdbx_seq_one_letter_code
_entity_poly.pdbx_strand_id
1 'polypeptide(L)'
;MNTTDDFLPFISSPSISGNSRTKQPINFDIHYIIVVPDGNPSQASPMQGFSPSLCSNHWMVRGITHMPSTIIDLTPDGQETLLARRMGGTNPINWYGQTPRAVLSQPLPPMIPFNVILIGSTERLKDYTAWAASCAIPPVLVADKNADLSFEQLTAENLRQLFLARCDLFPDYIDPEYIVSAKNTLSSWVPQKKRELGYQVGGHNSVSPNLLVLASAGYENISNGPFQDIGKGIKPYVDQIVQTTKSVLTERNAIGERDLHRIFRPTFDLNLFAPAVYPHFLQMPVPSQLNKQEQKDFMLVRKALERQEGYSFDLSNPAQFKALFGFSPENSDSKSPKPHPLLAVRAQELTLATEAISSLAVSEFSAVIRLPNDVNRTAGAIRSFAAQYRGHKPNSQKRLLGFREVQRRLSEAVPAEFLELIRSSKTGVRIVADAHLEWLDIDGLPLGIRKNVTRIPVTPGNLFIGEVGPHNHLMLAVEQLTRILVISALKRDDPIKGMFEAAFEHFGKLWREKLNIDFVEVDNEQKFVDAINRFDGHILIFDGHGSHRTDAAASLYLEDNAVDVWGLRDKITRMPPIVVLSACDTHAADRNHATIANGLIAIGARCVLASVFPLQASDAAIFAARLLFRISDFVGPATRSFGRALSWAEVVSGMIRMQLLTDFLRHLKDSGQITKDAYFSVHMEGNSAINGDFPDPFKEVINALERSGMDPDKARSQLSFTIANSSAVSYLHIGRPETILIDDTDRVRNQLDKFDS
;
A
#
# COMPACT_ATOMS: atom_id res chain seq x y z
N MET A 1 19.40 -8.02 -8.39
CA MET A 1 18.07 -8.29 -7.79
C MET A 1 18.25 -9.09 -6.48
N ASN A 2 18.98 -8.57 -5.49
CA ASN A 2 19.04 -9.19 -4.16
C ASN A 2 17.80 -8.74 -3.38
N THR A 3 16.67 -9.43 -3.51
CA THR A 3 15.40 -9.01 -2.89
C THR A 3 15.28 -9.39 -1.40
N THR A 4 16.35 -9.85 -0.75
CA THR A 4 16.21 -10.61 0.49
C THR A 4 17.20 -10.31 1.62
N ASP A 5 18.22 -9.47 1.42
CA ASP A 5 19.26 -9.27 2.45
C ASP A 5 18.89 -8.22 3.52
N ASP A 6 17.86 -7.39 3.33
CA ASP A 6 17.47 -6.34 4.29
C ASP A 6 15.95 -6.26 4.50
N PHE A 7 15.42 -6.98 5.51
CA PHE A 7 14.02 -6.84 5.96
C PHE A 7 13.86 -6.85 7.49
N LEU A 8 14.89 -6.49 8.26
CA LEU A 8 14.73 -6.11 9.67
C LEU A 8 14.96 -4.59 9.81
N PRO A 9 13.90 -3.75 9.83
CA PRO A 9 14.07 -2.32 10.04
C PRO A 9 14.43 -1.92 11.48
N PHE A 10 14.88 -2.84 12.35
CA PHE A 10 14.98 -2.57 13.80
C PHE A 10 16.24 -3.03 14.55
N ILE A 11 17.31 -3.46 13.89
CA ILE A 11 18.59 -3.67 14.61
C ILE A 11 19.55 -2.50 14.34
N SER A 12 19.11 -1.28 14.68
CA SER A 12 20.11 -0.29 15.12
C SER A 12 20.44 -0.63 16.56
N SER A 13 21.59 -1.29 16.75
CA SER A 13 22.14 -1.47 18.09
C SER A 13 22.33 -0.08 18.69
N PRO A 14 21.80 0.24 19.90
CA PRO A 14 22.27 1.43 20.59
C PRO A 14 23.78 1.28 20.73
N SER A 15 24.53 2.24 20.19
CA SER A 15 25.99 2.26 20.26
C SER A 15 26.42 2.02 21.70
N ILE A 16 27.04 0.87 21.94
CA ILE A 16 27.57 0.53 23.26
C ILE A 16 28.76 1.43 23.51
N SER A 17 28.52 2.52 24.23
CA SER A 17 29.56 3.29 24.88
C SER A 17 29.20 3.47 26.35
N GLY A 18 29.96 2.77 27.20
CA GLY A 18 30.30 3.17 28.57
C GLY A 18 29.19 3.35 29.61
N ASN A 19 29.15 2.40 30.56
CA ASN A 19 28.70 2.58 31.95
C ASN A 19 27.29 3.15 32.19
N SER A 20 26.28 2.29 32.11
CA SER A 20 25.18 2.33 33.09
C SER A 20 24.62 0.93 33.34
N ARG A 21 24.40 0.58 34.62
CA ARG A 21 23.72 -0.65 35.08
C ARG A 21 22.20 -0.55 34.88
N THR A 22 21.73 -0.03 33.75
CA THR A 22 20.30 -0.02 33.44
C THR A 22 19.93 -1.39 32.90
N LYS A 23 19.10 -2.14 33.65
CA LYS A 23 18.49 -3.37 33.14
C LYS A 23 17.68 -3.03 31.89
N GLN A 24 17.67 -3.94 30.92
CA GLN A 24 17.03 -3.69 29.64
C GLN A 24 15.58 -4.23 29.66
N PRO A 25 14.60 -3.51 29.05
CA PRO A 25 13.20 -3.96 28.94
C PRO A 25 13.05 -5.17 28.00
N ILE A 26 11.85 -5.72 27.78
CA ILE A 26 11.63 -6.72 26.71
C ILE A 26 10.45 -6.31 25.83
N ASN A 27 10.50 -6.67 24.55
CA ASN A 27 9.39 -6.50 23.63
C ASN A 27 8.37 -7.65 23.80
N PHE A 28 7.08 -7.31 23.81
CA PHE A 28 5.96 -8.24 23.91
C PHE A 28 5.39 -8.66 22.55
N ASP A 29 5.89 -8.08 21.46
CA ASP A 29 5.56 -8.47 20.10
C ASP A 29 6.02 -9.91 19.80
N ILE A 30 5.21 -10.63 19.05
CA ILE A 30 5.51 -11.96 18.53
C ILE A 30 5.91 -11.81 17.07
N HIS A 31 7.12 -12.25 16.72
CA HIS A 31 7.65 -12.17 15.37
C HIS A 31 7.59 -13.53 14.67
N TYR A 32 6.94 -13.57 13.51
CA TYR A 32 6.82 -14.77 12.67
C TYR A 32 7.76 -14.65 11.48
N ILE A 33 8.81 -15.48 11.44
CA ILE A 33 9.80 -15.47 10.37
C ILE A 33 9.55 -16.67 9.46
N ILE A 34 9.14 -16.42 8.22
CA ILE A 34 9.01 -17.43 7.19
C ILE A 34 10.37 -17.55 6.49
N VAL A 35 10.96 -18.74 6.52
CA VAL A 35 12.17 -19.02 5.78
C VAL A 35 11.84 -19.13 4.29
N VAL A 36 12.39 -18.21 3.51
CA VAL A 36 12.23 -18.11 2.06
C VAL A 36 13.59 -18.41 1.43
N PRO A 37 13.81 -19.63 0.90
CA PRO A 37 15.07 -20.00 0.27
C PRO A 37 15.54 -18.95 -0.73
N ASP A 38 16.86 -18.69 -0.74
CA ASP A 38 17.52 -17.83 -1.72
C ASP A 38 17.19 -18.32 -3.13
N GLY A 39 16.27 -17.61 -3.80
CA GLY A 39 16.00 -17.81 -5.21
C GLY A 39 17.06 -17.12 -6.04
N ASN A 40 17.24 -17.53 -7.31
CA ASN A 40 18.02 -16.71 -8.23
C ASN A 40 17.32 -15.33 -8.34
N PRO A 41 18.02 -14.21 -8.07
CA PRO A 41 17.56 -12.85 -8.30
C PRO A 41 16.78 -12.61 -9.59
N SER A 42 17.14 -13.29 -10.68
CA SER A 42 16.49 -13.17 -12.00
C SER A 42 15.28 -14.07 -12.20
N GLN A 43 14.94 -14.91 -11.21
CA GLN A 43 13.83 -15.83 -11.24
C GLN A 43 12.68 -15.29 -10.38
N ALA A 44 11.84 -14.48 -11.01
CA ALA A 44 10.54 -14.10 -10.50
C ALA A 44 9.45 -14.88 -11.25
N SER A 45 8.30 -15.06 -10.62
CA SER A 45 7.14 -15.68 -11.26
C SER A 45 6.72 -14.83 -12.49
N PRO A 46 6.33 -15.46 -13.61
CA PRO A 46 6.26 -14.80 -14.91
C PRO A 46 5.08 -13.83 -15.07
N MET A 47 4.07 -13.91 -14.21
CA MET A 47 2.85 -13.12 -14.34
C MET A 47 2.82 -11.96 -13.35
N GLN A 48 3.12 -12.16 -12.07
CA GLN A 48 3.14 -11.08 -11.08
C GLN A 48 4.52 -10.70 -10.56
N GLY A 49 5.53 -11.57 -10.68
CA GLY A 49 6.88 -11.29 -10.20
C GLY A 49 7.13 -11.57 -8.73
N PHE A 50 6.55 -12.66 -8.21
CA PHE A 50 6.84 -13.17 -6.88
C PHE A 50 8.05 -14.09 -6.86
N SER A 51 8.73 -14.18 -5.71
CA SER A 51 9.69 -15.25 -5.47
C SER A 51 8.99 -16.62 -5.50
N PRO A 52 9.44 -17.59 -6.32
CA PRO A 52 8.83 -18.93 -6.39
C PRO A 52 8.80 -19.68 -5.05
N SER A 53 9.81 -19.46 -4.20
CA SER A 53 9.88 -20.08 -2.87
C SER A 53 8.78 -19.56 -1.95
N LEU A 54 8.55 -18.24 -1.95
CA LEU A 54 7.44 -17.64 -1.18
C LEU A 54 6.07 -18.07 -1.73
N CYS A 55 5.92 -18.21 -3.06
CA CYS A 55 4.71 -18.78 -3.66
C CYS A 55 4.41 -20.20 -3.16
N SER A 56 5.43 -21.01 -2.89
CA SER A 56 5.27 -22.38 -2.39
C SER A 56 4.93 -22.42 -0.89
N ASN A 57 5.33 -21.39 -0.14
CA ASN A 57 5.09 -21.25 1.29
C ASN A 57 3.91 -20.32 1.63
N HIS A 58 3.06 -19.97 0.66
CA HIS A 58 1.97 -18.99 0.84
C HIS A 58 1.01 -19.33 1.99
N TRP A 59 0.80 -20.62 2.25
CA TRP A 59 -0.11 -21.11 3.29
C TRP A 59 0.39 -20.79 4.71
N MET A 60 1.71 -20.56 4.88
CA MET A 60 2.27 -20.11 6.15
C MET A 60 1.80 -18.70 6.49
N VAL A 61 1.74 -17.80 5.51
CA VAL A 61 1.20 -16.43 5.68
C VAL A 61 -0.24 -16.50 6.19
N ARG A 62 -1.07 -17.36 5.57
CA ARG A 62 -2.45 -17.61 6.00
C ARG A 62 -2.52 -18.08 7.45
N GLY A 63 -1.72 -19.09 7.81
CA GLY A 63 -1.71 -19.65 9.16
C GLY A 63 -1.36 -18.60 10.23
N ILE A 64 -0.38 -17.75 9.95
CA ILE A 64 0.04 -16.67 10.86
C ILE A 64 -1.09 -15.65 11.11
N THR A 65 -1.98 -15.40 10.13
CA THR A 65 -3.09 -14.44 10.32
C THR A 65 -4.08 -14.83 11.44
N HIS A 66 -4.07 -16.09 11.88
CA HIS A 66 -4.87 -16.60 12.99
C HIS A 66 -4.15 -16.52 14.35
N MET A 67 -2.88 -16.14 14.36
CA MET A 67 -2.05 -16.11 15.55
C MET A 67 -2.03 -14.71 16.19
N PRO A 68 -1.77 -14.61 17.51
CA PRO A 68 -1.62 -13.31 18.17
C PRO A 68 -0.39 -12.54 17.67
N SER A 69 -0.50 -11.23 17.56
CA SER A 69 0.61 -10.34 17.22
C SER A 69 1.50 -10.00 18.41
N THR A 70 0.92 -10.02 19.61
CA THR A 70 1.63 -9.77 20.87
C THR A 70 1.18 -10.76 21.93
N ILE A 71 1.99 -10.94 22.97
CA ILE A 71 1.58 -11.75 24.11
C ILE A 71 0.39 -11.15 24.88
N ILE A 72 0.01 -9.90 24.62
CA ILE A 72 -1.12 -9.24 25.28
C ILE A 72 -2.45 -9.62 24.61
N ASP A 73 -2.46 -9.93 23.31
CA ASP A 73 -3.67 -10.01 22.49
C ASP A 73 -4.75 -10.97 23.01
N LEU A 74 -4.33 -12.05 23.66
CA LEU A 74 -5.23 -13.10 24.16
C LEU A 74 -5.55 -12.99 25.66
N THR A 75 -5.06 -11.95 26.34
CA THR A 75 -5.51 -11.60 27.70
C THR A 75 -6.92 -11.00 27.66
N PRO A 76 -7.68 -10.99 28.77
CA PRO A 76 -9.02 -10.37 28.81
C PRO A 76 -9.01 -8.91 28.32
N ASP A 77 -8.09 -8.09 28.84
CA ASP A 77 -7.96 -6.66 28.48
C ASP A 77 -7.43 -6.49 27.05
N GLY A 78 -6.53 -7.38 26.63
CA GLY A 78 -6.02 -7.42 25.27
C GLY A 78 -7.12 -7.68 24.25
N GLN A 79 -8.00 -8.65 24.51
CA GLN A 79 -9.13 -8.96 23.62
C GLN A 79 -10.14 -7.80 23.53
N GLU A 80 -10.38 -7.07 24.61
CA GLU A 80 -11.26 -5.89 24.61
C GLU A 80 -10.74 -4.79 23.68
N THR A 81 -9.43 -4.59 23.63
CA THR A 81 -8.79 -3.49 22.91
C THR A 81 -8.20 -3.90 21.56
N LEU A 82 -8.07 -5.20 21.27
CA LEU A 82 -7.40 -5.77 20.09
C LEU A 82 -7.86 -5.13 18.78
N LEU A 83 -9.17 -5.14 18.53
CA LEU A 83 -9.71 -4.65 17.26
C LEU A 83 -9.54 -3.14 17.12
N ALA A 84 -9.66 -2.39 18.21
CA ALA A 84 -9.39 -0.94 18.20
C ALA A 84 -7.89 -0.65 17.93
N ARG A 85 -6.98 -1.42 18.53
CA ARG A 85 -5.53 -1.30 18.24
C ARG A 85 -5.20 -1.59 16.77
N ARG A 86 -5.84 -2.62 16.19
CA ARG A 86 -5.74 -2.95 14.76
C ARG A 86 -6.33 -1.86 13.87
N MET A 87 -7.50 -1.33 14.20
CA MET A 87 -8.09 -0.18 13.49
C MET A 87 -7.13 1.01 13.44
N GLY A 88 -6.36 1.24 14.49
CA GLY A 88 -5.35 2.30 14.58
C GLY A 88 -3.96 1.90 14.06
N GLY A 89 -3.77 0.72 13.45
CA GLY A 89 -2.49 0.27 12.89
C GLY A 89 -1.40 -0.07 13.92
N THR A 90 -1.74 -0.15 15.22
CA THR A 90 -0.77 -0.36 16.33
C THR A 90 -0.60 -1.82 16.75
N ASN A 91 -1.28 -2.75 16.08
CA ASN A 91 -1.13 -4.18 16.34
C ASN A 91 -1.11 -5.02 15.06
N PRO A 92 -0.14 -4.77 14.14
CA PRO A 92 -0.06 -5.51 12.90
C PRO A 92 0.35 -6.97 13.14
N ILE A 93 0.02 -7.86 12.21
CA ILE A 93 0.55 -9.23 12.18
C ILE A 93 2.01 -9.17 11.74
N ASN A 94 2.95 -9.37 12.68
CA ASN A 94 4.39 -9.21 12.45
C ASN A 94 5.01 -10.44 11.77
N TRP A 95 4.81 -10.57 10.45
CA TRP A 95 5.42 -11.63 9.65
C TRP A 95 6.48 -11.11 8.67
N TYR A 96 7.55 -11.86 8.50
CA TYR A 96 8.69 -11.48 7.65
C TYR A 96 9.16 -12.69 6.83
N GLY A 97 9.30 -12.50 5.51
CA GLY A 97 10.03 -13.46 4.67
C GLY A 97 11.52 -13.19 4.75
N GLN A 98 12.31 -14.16 5.21
CA GLN A 98 13.76 -14.02 5.38
C GLN A 98 14.51 -15.17 4.72
N THR A 99 15.68 -14.90 4.18
CA THR A 99 16.51 -15.98 3.62
C THR A 99 17.16 -16.82 4.69
N PRO A 100 17.51 -18.08 4.38
CA PRO A 100 18.33 -18.90 5.27
C PRO A 100 19.59 -18.15 5.72
N ARG A 101 20.25 -17.43 4.81
CA ARG A 101 21.44 -16.62 5.14
C ARG A 101 21.12 -15.52 6.15
N ALA A 102 20.06 -14.75 5.95
CA ALA A 102 19.69 -13.67 6.86
C ALA A 102 19.37 -14.20 8.26
N VAL A 103 18.54 -15.25 8.35
CA VAL A 103 18.15 -15.87 9.62
C VAL A 103 19.37 -16.41 10.38
N LEU A 104 20.26 -17.14 9.70
CA LEU A 104 21.38 -17.82 10.34
C LEU A 104 22.59 -16.89 10.59
N SER A 105 22.55 -15.64 10.13
CA SER A 105 23.70 -14.72 10.19
C SER A 105 24.03 -14.23 11.60
N GLN A 106 23.03 -14.04 12.46
CA GLN A 106 23.20 -13.54 13.83
C GLN A 106 22.20 -14.21 14.79
N PRO A 107 22.58 -14.46 16.06
CA PRO A 107 21.63 -14.88 17.08
C PRO A 107 20.59 -13.79 17.39
N LEU A 108 19.39 -14.20 17.79
CA LEU A 108 18.33 -13.27 18.18
C LEU A 108 18.66 -12.59 19.53
N PRO A 109 18.43 -11.27 19.66
CA PRO A 109 18.66 -10.55 20.91
C PRO A 109 17.62 -10.93 21.98
N PRO A 110 18.00 -11.10 23.26
CA PRO A 110 17.05 -11.43 24.35
C PRO A 110 15.95 -10.40 24.59
N MET A 111 16.13 -9.18 24.08
CA MET A 111 15.16 -8.08 24.09
C MET A 111 13.92 -8.36 23.26
N ILE A 112 14.02 -9.29 22.30
CA ILE A 112 12.94 -9.69 21.40
C ILE A 112 12.79 -11.21 21.59
N PRO A 113 12.18 -11.68 22.69
CA PRO A 113 12.22 -13.09 23.08
C PRO A 113 11.22 -13.97 22.32
N PHE A 114 10.13 -13.38 21.79
CA PHE A 114 9.01 -14.13 21.21
C PHE A 114 9.14 -14.23 19.69
N ASN A 115 9.95 -15.19 19.21
CA ASN A 115 10.13 -15.44 17.78
C ASN A 115 9.67 -16.85 17.41
N VAL A 116 9.02 -16.96 16.26
CA VAL A 116 8.56 -18.21 15.65
C VAL A 116 9.18 -18.32 14.26
N ILE A 117 9.98 -19.35 14.01
CA ILE A 117 10.63 -19.61 12.72
C ILE A 117 9.87 -20.71 12.00
N LEU A 118 9.23 -20.38 10.88
CA LEU A 118 8.49 -21.29 10.03
C LEU A 118 9.39 -21.77 8.89
N ILE A 119 9.71 -23.07 8.92
CA ILE A 119 10.71 -23.69 8.06
C ILE A 119 10.02 -24.57 7.03
N GLY A 120 10.13 -24.20 5.74
CA GLY A 120 9.56 -24.98 4.63
C GLY A 120 10.25 -26.32 4.42
N SER A 121 9.57 -27.25 3.74
CA SER A 121 10.03 -28.62 3.53
C SER A 121 11.31 -28.75 2.69
N THR A 122 11.72 -27.69 1.99
CA THR A 122 12.96 -27.65 1.20
C THR A 122 14.20 -27.34 2.05
N GLU A 123 14.02 -26.92 3.29
CA GLU A 123 15.09 -26.45 4.17
C GLU A 123 15.56 -27.53 5.15
N ARG A 124 16.82 -27.43 5.58
CA ARG A 124 17.42 -28.39 6.51
C ARG A 124 17.24 -27.93 7.95
N LEU A 125 16.26 -28.50 8.65
CA LEU A 125 15.97 -28.18 10.05
C LEU A 125 17.20 -28.18 10.99
N LYS A 126 18.15 -29.11 10.78
CA LYS A 126 19.36 -29.22 11.60
C LYS A 126 20.17 -27.92 11.66
N ASP A 127 20.21 -27.17 10.56
CA ASP A 127 20.97 -25.92 10.48
C ASP A 127 20.33 -24.86 11.42
N TYR A 128 18.99 -24.80 11.43
CA TYR A 128 18.23 -23.92 12.33
C TYR A 128 18.27 -24.38 13.79
N THR A 129 18.28 -25.68 14.07
CA THR A 129 18.44 -26.19 15.44
C THR A 129 19.82 -25.82 16.00
N ALA A 130 20.87 -25.95 15.20
CA ALA A 130 22.22 -25.55 15.61
C ALA A 130 22.33 -24.04 15.85
N TRP A 131 21.73 -23.23 14.98
CA TRP A 131 21.68 -21.78 15.16
C TRP A 131 20.82 -21.36 16.36
N ALA A 132 19.64 -21.97 16.57
CA ALA A 132 18.77 -21.66 17.70
C ALA A 132 19.46 -21.91 19.05
N ALA A 133 20.33 -22.93 19.12
CA ALA A 133 21.16 -23.20 20.31
C ALA A 133 22.21 -22.12 20.60
N SER A 134 22.53 -21.25 19.64
CA SER A 134 23.41 -20.09 19.84
C SER A 134 22.68 -18.84 20.37
N CYS A 135 21.34 -18.84 20.34
CA CYS A 135 20.54 -17.76 20.89
C CYS A 135 20.43 -17.91 22.40
N ALA A 136 20.58 -16.83 23.15
CA ALA A 136 20.40 -16.84 24.61
C ALA A 136 18.96 -17.25 25.00
N ILE A 137 17.98 -16.87 24.18
CA ILE A 137 16.61 -17.38 24.24
C ILE A 137 16.30 -18.03 22.88
N PRO A 138 16.25 -19.38 22.80
CA PRO A 138 15.98 -20.05 21.54
C PRO A 138 14.58 -19.70 21.01
N PRO A 139 14.44 -19.38 19.72
CA PRO A 139 13.13 -19.18 19.11
C PRO A 139 12.33 -20.50 19.06
N VAL A 140 11.04 -20.40 18.79
CA VAL A 140 10.18 -21.57 18.51
C VAL A 140 10.38 -21.97 17.05
N LEU A 141 10.85 -23.20 16.81
CA LEU A 141 11.01 -23.74 15.47
C LEU A 141 9.76 -24.52 15.05
N VAL A 142 9.21 -24.20 13.88
CA VAL A 142 8.04 -24.88 13.29
C VAL A 142 8.42 -25.51 11.95
N ALA A 143 8.28 -26.83 11.84
CA ALA A 143 8.53 -27.58 10.61
C ALA A 143 7.73 -28.89 10.60
N ASP A 144 7.65 -29.59 9.45
CA ASP A 144 6.83 -30.81 9.33
C ASP A 144 7.18 -31.92 10.35
N LYS A 145 8.46 -32.06 10.71
CA LYS A 145 8.96 -33.10 11.62
C LYS A 145 10.14 -32.61 12.44
N ASN A 146 10.27 -33.14 13.66
CA ASN A 146 11.43 -32.96 14.56
C ASN A 146 11.75 -31.51 14.98
N ALA A 147 10.82 -30.57 14.81
CA ALA A 147 10.92 -29.20 15.34
C ALA A 147 10.23 -29.09 16.71
N ASP A 148 10.19 -27.89 17.31
CA ASP A 148 9.44 -27.67 18.56
C ASP A 148 7.94 -27.92 18.35
N LEU A 149 7.40 -27.50 17.19
CA LEU A 149 6.03 -27.74 16.76
C LEU A 149 5.96 -28.18 15.29
N SER A 150 5.01 -29.05 14.95
CA SER A 150 4.53 -29.16 13.58
C SER A 150 3.58 -28.01 13.21
N PHE A 151 3.33 -27.81 11.92
CA PHE A 151 2.35 -26.82 11.47
C PHE A 151 0.93 -27.10 11.98
N GLU A 152 0.56 -28.37 12.16
CA GLU A 152 -0.72 -28.76 12.77
C GLU A 152 -0.76 -28.49 14.28
N GLN A 153 0.40 -28.52 14.94
CA GLN A 153 0.56 -28.22 16.36
C GLN A 153 0.71 -26.72 16.65
N LEU A 154 0.86 -25.88 15.62
CA LEU A 154 0.97 -24.43 15.77
C LEU A 154 -0.40 -23.84 16.17
N THR A 155 -0.62 -23.79 17.48
CA THR A 155 -1.83 -23.22 18.11
C THR A 155 -1.42 -22.20 19.15
N ALA A 156 -2.32 -21.27 19.50
CA ALA A 156 -2.07 -20.31 20.57
C ALA A 156 -1.70 -21.00 21.89
N GLU A 157 -2.36 -22.10 22.24
CA GLU A 157 -2.08 -22.83 23.49
C GLU A 157 -0.67 -23.43 23.52
N ASN A 158 -0.25 -24.11 22.45
CA ASN A 158 1.09 -24.68 22.39
C ASN A 158 2.17 -23.59 22.35
N LEU A 159 1.89 -22.48 21.66
CA LEU A 159 2.79 -21.33 21.62
C LEU A 159 2.96 -20.70 23.00
N ARG A 160 1.86 -20.54 23.75
CA ARG A 160 1.85 -20.04 25.13
C ARG A 160 2.76 -20.87 26.02
N GLN A 161 2.63 -22.20 25.97
CA GLN A 161 3.43 -23.11 26.80
C GLN A 161 4.92 -22.99 26.50
N LEU A 162 5.29 -22.93 25.22
CA LEU A 162 6.68 -22.74 24.82
C LEU A 162 7.21 -21.38 25.28
N PHE A 163 6.46 -20.29 25.09
CA PHE A 163 6.88 -18.96 25.54
C PHE A 163 7.02 -18.85 27.05
N LEU A 164 6.14 -19.49 27.83
CA LEU A 164 6.31 -19.58 29.29
C LEU A 164 7.63 -20.26 29.66
N ALA A 165 7.96 -21.38 29.02
CA ALA A 165 9.23 -22.07 29.23
C ALA A 165 10.44 -21.21 28.82
N ARG A 166 10.33 -20.41 27.75
CA ARG A 166 11.39 -19.47 27.33
C ARG A 166 11.60 -18.33 28.33
N CYS A 167 10.56 -17.96 29.09
CA CYS A 167 10.69 -16.93 30.13
C CYS A 167 11.57 -17.35 31.32
N ASP A 168 11.97 -18.62 31.41
CA ASP A 168 12.93 -19.11 32.41
C ASP A 168 14.40 -19.01 31.94
N LEU A 169 14.64 -18.59 30.70
CA LEU A 169 15.97 -18.54 30.06
C LEU A 169 16.56 -17.12 29.94
N PHE A 170 15.87 -16.10 30.48
CA PHE A 170 16.34 -14.72 30.37
C PHE A 170 17.67 -14.49 31.10
N PRO A 171 18.64 -13.78 30.48
CA PRO A 171 19.86 -13.36 31.15
C PRO A 171 19.63 -12.35 32.28
N ASP A 172 20.53 -12.31 33.27
CA ASP A 172 20.44 -11.46 34.47
C ASP A 172 20.42 -9.93 34.20
N TYR A 173 20.83 -9.49 33.01
CA TYR A 173 20.82 -8.07 32.62
C TYR A 173 19.46 -7.60 32.09
N ILE A 174 18.52 -8.51 31.86
CA ILE A 174 17.13 -8.19 31.54
C ILE A 174 16.38 -7.86 32.83
N ASP A 175 15.49 -6.89 32.76
CA ASP A 175 14.73 -6.45 33.92
C ASP A 175 13.74 -7.54 34.40
N PRO A 176 13.87 -8.05 35.65
CA PRO A 176 12.94 -9.04 36.20
C PRO A 176 11.49 -8.60 36.20
N GLU A 177 11.19 -7.30 36.29
CA GLU A 177 9.81 -6.81 36.27
C GLU A 177 9.13 -7.13 34.94
N TYR A 178 9.85 -6.98 33.83
CA TYR A 178 9.35 -7.33 32.49
C TYR A 178 9.18 -8.84 32.31
N ILE A 179 10.08 -9.65 32.89
CA ILE A 179 9.97 -11.12 32.85
C ILE A 179 8.73 -11.58 33.63
N VAL A 180 8.51 -11.03 34.83
CA VAL A 180 7.32 -11.31 35.65
C VAL A 180 6.06 -10.87 34.92
N SER A 181 6.08 -9.68 34.32
CA SER A 181 4.97 -9.16 33.51
C SER A 181 4.65 -10.11 32.35
N ALA A 182 5.65 -10.52 31.55
CA ALA A 182 5.44 -11.45 30.45
C ALA A 182 4.87 -12.80 30.89
N LYS A 183 5.36 -13.38 32.01
CA LYS A 183 4.82 -14.62 32.57
C LYS A 183 3.35 -14.45 32.99
N ASN A 184 3.03 -13.37 33.68
CA ASN A 184 1.66 -13.07 34.10
C ASN A 184 0.74 -12.89 32.89
N THR A 185 1.17 -12.12 31.88
CA THR A 185 0.44 -11.91 30.64
C THR A 185 0.18 -13.24 29.92
N LEU A 186 1.21 -14.06 29.69
CA LEU A 186 1.08 -15.37 29.05
C LEU A 186 0.15 -16.31 29.84
N SER A 187 0.30 -16.37 31.16
CA SER A 187 -0.56 -17.21 32.01
C SER A 187 -2.03 -16.75 32.03
N SER A 188 -2.30 -15.48 31.71
CA SER A 188 -3.65 -14.92 31.63
C SER A 188 -4.34 -15.10 30.27
N TRP A 189 -3.70 -15.75 29.30
CA TRP A 189 -4.34 -16.03 28.01
C TRP A 189 -5.62 -16.82 28.18
N VAL A 190 -6.68 -16.34 27.54
CA VAL A 190 -7.98 -16.99 27.45
C VAL A 190 -8.36 -17.20 25.97
N PRO A 191 -9.12 -18.25 25.64
CA PRO A 191 -9.63 -18.44 24.28
C PRO A 191 -10.46 -17.23 23.84
N GLN A 192 -10.39 -16.88 22.56
CA GLN A 192 -11.20 -15.81 21.99
C GLN A 192 -12.69 -16.16 22.08
N LYS A 193 -13.52 -15.16 22.42
CA LYS A 193 -14.97 -15.33 22.45
C LYS A 193 -15.50 -15.67 21.06
N LYS A 194 -16.10 -16.85 20.94
CA LYS A 194 -16.74 -17.34 19.71
C LYS A 194 -18.03 -16.58 19.41
N ARG A 195 -18.22 -16.21 18.15
CA ARG A 195 -19.37 -15.46 17.62
C ARG A 195 -19.84 -16.10 16.32
N GLU A 196 -21.10 -15.85 15.98
CA GLU A 196 -21.72 -16.33 14.76
C GLU A 196 -22.24 -15.14 13.94
N LEU A 197 -22.05 -15.17 12.62
CA LEU A 197 -22.52 -14.11 11.70
C LEU A 197 -24.01 -14.23 11.35
N GLY A 198 -24.61 -15.40 11.61
CA GLY A 198 -25.98 -15.72 11.19
C GLY A 198 -26.12 -16.07 9.71
N TYR A 199 -25.02 -16.18 8.98
CA TYR A 199 -24.97 -16.65 7.59
C TYR A 199 -23.62 -17.30 7.29
N GLN A 200 -23.58 -18.08 6.20
CA GLN A 200 -22.35 -18.69 5.69
C GLN A 200 -22.16 -18.33 4.21
N VAL A 201 -20.92 -18.32 3.74
CA VAL A 201 -20.56 -18.09 2.34
C VAL A 201 -19.68 -19.21 1.78
N GLY A 202 -19.67 -19.33 0.45
CA GLY A 202 -18.77 -20.26 -0.22
C GLY A 202 -17.32 -19.80 -0.10
N GLY A 203 -16.42 -20.72 0.26
CA GLY A 203 -14.99 -20.48 0.33
C GLY A 203 -14.42 -20.18 -1.05
N HIS A 204 -13.88 -18.97 -1.22
CA HIS A 204 -13.24 -18.51 -2.45
C HIS A 204 -12.24 -17.38 -2.16
N ASN A 205 -11.20 -17.25 -3.00
CA ASN A 205 -10.18 -16.20 -2.86
C ASN A 205 -10.75 -14.77 -2.94
N SER A 206 -11.97 -14.60 -3.47
CA SER A 206 -12.62 -13.30 -3.54
C SER A 206 -13.17 -12.79 -2.21
N VAL A 207 -13.43 -13.67 -1.25
CA VAL A 207 -13.96 -13.31 0.08
C VAL A 207 -13.01 -13.66 1.21
N SER A 208 -12.02 -14.52 0.97
CA SER A 208 -11.03 -14.95 1.97
C SER A 208 -10.48 -13.84 2.86
N PRO A 209 -10.09 -12.65 2.32
CA PRO A 209 -9.60 -11.56 3.18
C PRO A 209 -10.62 -11.11 4.22
N ASN A 210 -11.87 -10.87 3.83
CA ASN A 210 -12.92 -10.47 4.77
C ASN A 210 -13.26 -11.58 5.76
N LEU A 211 -13.20 -12.85 5.34
CA LEU A 211 -13.43 -13.98 6.25
C LEU A 211 -12.35 -14.05 7.34
N LEU A 212 -11.09 -13.80 6.99
CA LEU A 212 -9.99 -13.76 7.95
C LEU A 212 -10.08 -12.57 8.89
N VAL A 213 -10.49 -11.39 8.39
CA VAL A 213 -10.78 -10.22 9.25
C VAL A 213 -11.88 -10.54 10.26
N LEU A 214 -12.98 -11.14 9.82
CA LEU A 214 -14.09 -11.53 10.71
C LEU A 214 -13.67 -12.64 11.69
N ALA A 215 -12.91 -13.62 11.25
CA ALA A 215 -12.35 -14.65 12.12
C ALA A 215 -11.50 -14.04 13.24
N SER A 216 -10.71 -13.01 12.92
CA SER A 216 -9.92 -12.30 13.92
C SER A 216 -10.75 -11.50 14.94
N ALA A 217 -12.03 -11.24 14.65
CA ALA A 217 -13.01 -10.68 15.59
C ALA A 217 -13.82 -11.75 16.36
N GLY A 218 -13.42 -13.02 16.25
CA GLY A 218 -14.02 -14.16 16.96
C GLY A 218 -15.18 -14.83 16.21
N TYR A 219 -15.46 -14.45 14.96
CA TYR A 219 -16.50 -15.10 14.16
C TYR A 219 -16.03 -16.47 13.66
N GLU A 220 -16.78 -17.52 13.96
CA GLU A 220 -16.51 -18.89 13.50
C GLU A 220 -17.54 -19.34 12.47
N ASN A 221 -17.35 -20.55 11.90
CA ASN A 221 -18.30 -21.21 11.00
C ASN A 221 -18.76 -20.36 9.81
N ILE A 222 -17.92 -19.43 9.34
CA ILE A 222 -18.32 -18.43 8.32
C ILE A 222 -18.44 -19.04 6.91
N SER A 223 -17.79 -20.17 6.66
CA SER A 223 -17.83 -20.84 5.36
C SER A 223 -18.60 -22.16 5.41
N ASN A 224 -19.40 -22.41 4.38
CA ASN A 224 -20.15 -23.66 4.20
C ASN A 224 -19.46 -24.67 3.26
N GLY A 225 -18.14 -24.51 3.07
CA GLY A 225 -17.34 -25.32 2.14
C GLY A 225 -16.98 -24.54 0.86
N PRO A 226 -16.52 -25.21 -0.20
CA PRO A 226 -16.10 -24.56 -1.44
C PRO A 226 -17.24 -23.76 -2.09
N PHE A 227 -16.90 -22.69 -2.80
CA PHE A 227 -17.87 -21.93 -3.59
C PHE A 227 -18.51 -22.78 -4.71
N GLN A 228 -19.85 -22.83 -4.74
CA GLN A 228 -20.61 -23.74 -5.61
C GLN A 228 -21.18 -23.09 -6.88
N ASP A 229 -21.19 -21.76 -6.97
CA ASP A 229 -21.83 -21.03 -8.08
C ASP A 229 -20.85 -20.69 -9.24
N ILE A 230 -19.83 -21.52 -9.43
CA ILE A 230 -18.84 -21.36 -10.51
C ILE A 230 -19.58 -21.43 -11.87
N GLY A 231 -19.29 -20.47 -12.75
CA GLY A 231 -19.90 -20.40 -14.09
C GLY A 231 -21.27 -19.71 -14.16
N LYS A 232 -21.86 -19.28 -13.03
CA LYS A 232 -23.15 -18.54 -13.01
C LYS A 232 -22.99 -17.02 -13.17
N GLY A 233 -21.97 -16.58 -13.90
CA GLY A 233 -21.60 -15.16 -14.03
C GLY A 233 -20.95 -14.58 -12.77
N ILE A 234 -20.82 -13.24 -12.71
CA ILE A 234 -20.12 -12.56 -11.61
C ILE A 234 -21.00 -12.29 -10.38
N LYS A 235 -22.33 -12.27 -10.54
CA LYS A 235 -23.26 -11.82 -9.49
C LYS A 235 -23.13 -12.59 -8.17
N PRO A 236 -23.03 -13.94 -8.16
CA PRO A 236 -22.88 -14.67 -6.91
C PRO A 236 -21.58 -14.33 -6.15
N TYR A 237 -20.49 -14.01 -6.86
CA TYR A 237 -19.27 -13.52 -6.24
C TYR A 237 -19.46 -12.11 -5.67
N VAL A 238 -20.08 -11.21 -6.44
CA VAL A 238 -20.38 -9.84 -6.02
C VAL A 238 -21.21 -9.84 -4.75
N ASP A 239 -22.25 -10.68 -4.67
CA ASP A 239 -23.12 -10.78 -3.50
C ASP A 239 -22.37 -11.18 -2.23
N GLN A 240 -21.52 -12.20 -2.29
CA GLN A 240 -20.73 -12.62 -1.13
C GLN A 240 -19.67 -11.58 -0.74
N ILE A 241 -19.06 -10.89 -1.72
CA ILE A 241 -18.11 -9.79 -1.46
C ILE A 241 -18.84 -8.63 -0.76
N VAL A 242 -20.00 -8.21 -1.25
CA VAL A 242 -20.80 -7.13 -0.65
C VAL A 242 -21.21 -7.51 0.77
N GLN A 243 -21.73 -8.72 0.97
CA GLN A 243 -22.20 -9.20 2.26
C GLN A 243 -21.07 -9.23 3.30
N THR A 244 -19.93 -9.83 2.96
CA THR A 244 -18.78 -9.92 3.88
C THR A 244 -18.12 -8.56 4.13
N THR A 245 -18.03 -7.69 3.12
CA THR A 245 -17.54 -6.31 3.26
C THR A 245 -18.41 -5.52 4.23
N LYS A 246 -19.75 -5.61 4.09
CA LYS A 246 -20.68 -4.96 5.01
C LYS A 246 -20.51 -5.46 6.44
N SER A 247 -20.30 -6.75 6.65
CA SER A 247 -20.06 -7.30 7.99
C SER A 247 -18.79 -6.74 8.63
N VAL A 248 -17.68 -6.66 7.90
CA VAL A 248 -16.45 -6.04 8.41
C VAL A 248 -16.67 -4.56 8.75
N LEU A 249 -17.27 -3.79 7.84
CA LEU A 249 -17.54 -2.37 8.07
C LEU A 249 -18.53 -2.13 9.22
N THR A 250 -19.52 -3.02 9.41
CA THR A 250 -20.47 -2.95 10.53
C THR A 250 -19.76 -3.18 11.85
N GLU A 251 -18.90 -4.20 11.92
CA GLU A 251 -18.09 -4.48 13.12
C GLU A 251 -17.14 -3.31 13.42
N ARG A 252 -16.46 -2.78 12.40
CA ARG A 252 -15.57 -1.62 12.54
C ARG A 252 -16.32 -0.38 13.05
N ASN A 253 -17.53 -0.13 12.54
CA ASN A 253 -18.39 0.95 13.01
C ASN A 253 -18.87 0.74 14.46
N ALA A 254 -19.14 -0.51 14.87
CA ALA A 254 -19.57 -0.84 16.22
C ALA A 254 -18.45 -0.63 17.26
N ILE A 255 -17.19 -0.88 16.89
CA ILE A 255 -16.02 -0.60 17.74
C ILE A 255 -15.85 0.91 17.97
N GLY A 256 -16.10 1.70 16.93
CA GLY A 256 -15.98 3.16 16.94
C GLY A 256 -14.56 3.68 17.03
N GLU A 257 -14.39 5.01 16.92
CA GLU A 257 -13.13 5.66 17.24
C GLU A 257 -12.94 5.72 18.76
N ARG A 258 -11.72 5.43 19.23
CA ARG A 258 -11.30 5.47 20.64
C ARG A 258 -10.37 6.66 20.87
N ASP A 259 -10.18 7.08 22.12
CA ASP A 259 -9.34 8.26 22.40
C ASP A 259 -7.88 8.09 21.93
N LEU A 260 -7.32 6.87 22.00
CA LEU A 260 -6.00 6.57 21.43
C LEU A 260 -5.94 6.79 19.91
N HIS A 261 -7.07 6.74 19.20
CA HIS A 261 -7.13 7.05 17.77
C HIS A 261 -6.91 8.53 17.45
N ARG A 262 -6.84 9.39 18.47
CA ARG A 262 -6.35 10.76 18.32
C ARG A 262 -4.84 10.81 18.11
N ILE A 263 -4.09 9.83 18.58
CA ILE A 263 -2.63 9.70 18.37
C ILE A 263 -2.37 8.75 17.19
N PHE A 264 -2.99 7.56 17.25
CA PHE A 264 -2.87 6.52 16.24
C PHE A 264 -4.09 6.51 15.34
N ARG A 265 -4.07 7.38 14.31
CA ARG A 265 -5.24 7.57 13.44
C ARG A 265 -5.74 6.25 12.88
N PRO A 266 -7.07 6.06 12.75
CA PRO A 266 -7.60 4.88 12.11
C PRO A 266 -7.04 4.76 10.70
N THR A 267 -6.55 3.57 10.38
CA THR A 267 -6.12 3.19 9.03
C THR A 267 -7.31 3.22 8.07
N PHE A 268 -7.03 3.09 6.78
CA PHE A 268 -8.08 3.01 5.77
C PHE A 268 -8.99 1.80 6.00
N ASP A 269 -10.29 2.06 6.01
CA ASP A 269 -11.36 1.08 6.25
C ASP A 269 -11.64 0.21 5.04
N LEU A 270 -11.15 0.58 3.86
CA LEU A 270 -11.42 -0.10 2.60
C LEU A 270 -10.17 -0.29 1.72
N ASN A 271 -9.97 -1.52 1.25
CA ASN A 271 -8.98 -1.90 0.25
C ASN A 271 -9.67 -2.35 -1.05
N LEU A 272 -9.31 -1.75 -2.18
CA LEU A 272 -9.74 -2.17 -3.51
C LEU A 272 -8.67 -3.06 -4.13
N PHE A 273 -8.92 -4.37 -4.18
CA PHE A 273 -7.90 -5.35 -4.55
C PHE A 273 -8.14 -5.96 -5.93
N ALA A 274 -7.19 -5.72 -6.84
CA ALA A 274 -7.14 -6.33 -8.17
C ALA A 274 -5.72 -6.87 -8.48
N PRO A 275 -5.48 -8.19 -8.33
CA PRO A 275 -4.33 -8.85 -8.92
C PRO A 275 -4.27 -8.55 -10.42
N ALA A 276 -3.07 -8.25 -10.88
CA ALA A 276 -2.79 -7.99 -12.28
C ALA A 276 -1.83 -9.06 -12.81
N VAL A 277 -1.44 -8.91 -14.08
CA VAL A 277 -0.34 -9.63 -14.70
C VAL A 277 0.52 -8.61 -15.42
N TYR A 278 1.81 -8.89 -15.55
CA TYR A 278 2.72 -8.05 -16.28
C TYR A 278 2.25 -7.85 -17.73
N PRO A 279 2.29 -6.61 -18.26
CA PRO A 279 1.94 -6.37 -19.66
C PRO A 279 2.76 -7.21 -20.65
N HIS A 280 4.04 -7.48 -20.35
CA HIS A 280 4.93 -8.25 -21.22
C HIS A 280 4.64 -9.76 -21.23
N PHE A 281 3.95 -10.29 -20.21
CA PHE A 281 3.57 -11.70 -20.16
C PHE A 281 2.73 -12.12 -21.38
N LEU A 282 1.84 -11.22 -21.81
CA LEU A 282 0.99 -11.44 -23.00
C LEU A 282 1.78 -11.52 -24.31
N GLN A 283 3.00 -10.97 -24.32
CA GLN A 283 3.91 -10.93 -25.47
C GLN A 283 5.03 -11.98 -25.39
N MET A 284 5.08 -12.77 -24.30
CA MET A 284 6.14 -13.76 -24.07
C MET A 284 6.20 -14.79 -25.21
N PRO A 285 7.38 -15.13 -25.75
CA PRO A 285 7.49 -16.15 -26.78
C PRO A 285 7.07 -17.52 -26.24
N VAL A 286 6.48 -18.35 -27.10
CA VAL A 286 6.18 -19.73 -26.74
C VAL A 286 7.50 -20.49 -26.61
N PRO A 287 7.73 -21.26 -25.52
CA PRO A 287 8.98 -22.00 -25.36
C PRO A 287 9.19 -22.98 -26.52
N SER A 288 10.33 -22.84 -27.22
CA SER A 288 10.66 -23.63 -28.42
C SER A 288 10.87 -25.12 -28.15
N GLN A 289 11.11 -25.48 -26.88
CA GLN A 289 11.33 -26.85 -26.42
C GLN A 289 10.02 -27.67 -26.32
N LEU A 290 8.86 -27.01 -26.34
CA LEU A 290 7.56 -27.66 -26.27
C LEU A 290 7.19 -28.32 -27.62
N ASN A 291 6.50 -29.45 -27.57
CA ASN A 291 5.95 -30.08 -28.77
C ASN A 291 4.78 -29.25 -29.36
N LYS A 292 4.36 -29.53 -30.59
CA LYS A 292 3.32 -28.75 -31.28
C LYS A 292 1.98 -28.67 -30.51
N GLN A 293 1.61 -29.72 -29.80
CA GLN A 293 0.37 -29.75 -29.02
C GLN A 293 0.51 -28.91 -27.75
N GLU A 294 1.62 -29.03 -27.03
CA GLU A 294 1.94 -28.20 -25.85
C GLU A 294 2.03 -26.71 -26.21
N GLN A 295 2.62 -26.37 -27.35
CA GLN A 295 2.65 -24.98 -27.85
C GLN A 295 1.24 -24.44 -28.11
N LYS A 296 0.35 -25.27 -28.68
CA LYS A 296 -1.05 -24.90 -28.92
C LYS A 296 -1.80 -24.70 -27.60
N ASP A 297 -1.64 -25.61 -26.65
CA ASP A 297 -2.29 -25.54 -25.35
C ASP A 297 -1.80 -24.33 -24.55
N PHE A 298 -0.50 -24.05 -24.58
CA PHE A 298 0.10 -22.84 -24.00
C PHE A 298 -0.56 -21.56 -24.54
N MET A 299 -0.74 -21.47 -25.86
CA MET A 299 -1.37 -20.31 -26.50
C MET A 299 -2.86 -20.17 -26.13
N LEU A 300 -3.59 -21.29 -26.05
CA LEU A 300 -4.99 -21.29 -25.62
C LEU A 300 -5.14 -20.82 -24.16
N VAL A 301 -4.30 -21.33 -23.26
CA VAL A 301 -4.32 -20.95 -21.85
C VAL A 301 -3.92 -19.48 -21.66
N ARG A 302 -2.89 -19.00 -22.36
CA ARG A 302 -2.50 -17.57 -22.31
C ARG A 302 -3.64 -16.67 -22.78
N LYS A 303 -4.31 -17.03 -23.88
CA LYS A 303 -5.45 -16.28 -24.41
C LYS A 303 -6.66 -16.31 -23.47
N ALA A 304 -6.85 -17.41 -22.74
CA ALA A 304 -7.87 -17.52 -21.70
C ALA A 304 -7.60 -16.54 -20.55
N LEU A 305 -6.34 -16.46 -20.09
CA LEU A 305 -5.89 -15.52 -19.06
C LEU A 305 -6.08 -14.06 -19.50
N GLU A 306 -5.70 -13.74 -20.74
CA GLU A 306 -5.88 -12.39 -21.32
C GLU A 306 -7.36 -11.98 -21.39
N ARG A 307 -8.25 -12.93 -21.69
CA ARG A 307 -9.69 -12.68 -21.89
C ARG A 307 -10.51 -12.74 -20.61
N GLN A 308 -9.94 -13.08 -19.47
CA GLN A 308 -10.67 -13.16 -18.21
C GLN A 308 -11.20 -11.78 -17.80
N GLU A 309 -12.51 -11.65 -17.58
CA GLU A 309 -13.17 -10.42 -17.13
C GLU A 309 -13.65 -10.54 -15.69
N GLY A 310 -14.22 -11.69 -15.32
CA GLY A 310 -14.73 -11.94 -13.97
C GLY A 310 -13.76 -12.67 -13.04
N TYR A 311 -14.34 -13.35 -12.05
CA TYR A 311 -13.61 -14.17 -11.07
C TYR A 311 -13.32 -15.60 -11.55
N SER A 312 -13.98 -16.04 -12.64
CA SER A 312 -13.80 -17.34 -13.28
C SER A 312 -13.53 -17.19 -14.77
N PHE A 313 -13.07 -18.27 -15.42
CA PHE A 313 -12.94 -18.34 -16.87
C PHE A 313 -14.29 -18.62 -17.54
N ASP A 314 -14.52 -18.05 -18.72
CA ASP A 314 -15.54 -18.56 -19.65
C ASP A 314 -15.00 -19.84 -20.30
N LEU A 315 -15.69 -20.95 -20.02
CA LEU A 315 -15.32 -22.30 -20.42
C LEU A 315 -16.18 -22.85 -21.56
N SER A 316 -16.90 -21.98 -22.29
CA SER A 316 -17.78 -22.37 -23.40
C SER A 316 -17.06 -23.07 -24.58
N ASN A 317 -15.73 -23.02 -24.66
CA ASN A 317 -14.92 -23.69 -25.68
C ASN A 317 -14.30 -25.01 -25.16
N PRO A 318 -14.72 -26.19 -25.68
CA PRO A 318 -14.20 -27.49 -25.23
C PRO A 318 -12.70 -27.69 -25.40
N ALA A 319 -12.09 -27.10 -26.43
CA ALA A 319 -10.64 -27.17 -26.64
C ALA A 319 -9.88 -26.35 -25.59
N GLN A 320 -10.43 -25.19 -25.21
CA GLN A 320 -9.89 -24.35 -24.14
C GLN A 320 -10.05 -25.06 -22.79
N PHE A 321 -11.20 -25.68 -22.52
CA PHE A 321 -11.41 -26.47 -21.31
C PHE A 321 -10.37 -27.60 -21.19
N LYS A 322 -10.18 -28.38 -22.26
CA LYS A 322 -9.17 -29.44 -22.30
C LYS A 322 -7.75 -28.91 -22.08
N ALA A 323 -7.39 -27.78 -22.70
CA ALA A 323 -6.09 -27.16 -22.52
C ALA A 323 -5.88 -26.66 -21.08
N LEU A 324 -6.92 -26.12 -20.43
CA LEU A 324 -6.85 -25.61 -19.06
C LEU A 324 -6.75 -26.75 -18.03
N PHE A 325 -7.56 -27.80 -18.15
CA PHE A 325 -7.75 -28.80 -17.09
C PHE A 325 -7.17 -30.20 -17.40
N GLY A 326 -6.72 -30.45 -18.63
CA GLY A 326 -6.11 -31.72 -19.03
C GLY A 326 -7.11 -32.85 -19.35
N PHE A 327 -8.41 -32.59 -19.35
CA PHE A 327 -9.46 -33.54 -19.74
C PHE A 327 -10.62 -32.83 -20.45
N SER A 328 -11.43 -33.56 -21.21
CA SER A 328 -12.63 -33.03 -21.87
C SER A 328 -13.83 -33.05 -20.91
N PRO A 329 -14.82 -32.13 -21.04
CA PRO A 329 -16.01 -32.11 -20.18
C PRO A 329 -16.75 -33.47 -20.13
N GLU A 330 -16.80 -34.17 -21.26
CA GLU A 330 -17.42 -35.49 -21.46
C GLU A 330 -16.73 -36.63 -20.69
N ASN A 331 -15.51 -36.43 -20.18
CA ASN A 331 -14.72 -37.42 -19.44
C ASN A 331 -14.40 -36.95 -18.00
N SER A 332 -15.19 -36.02 -17.46
CA SER A 332 -14.95 -35.34 -16.18
C SER A 332 -15.14 -36.26 -14.95
N ASP A 333 -16.04 -37.24 -15.01
CA ASP A 333 -16.42 -38.07 -13.86
C ASP A 333 -15.37 -39.09 -13.38
N SER A 334 -14.25 -39.26 -14.11
CA SER A 334 -13.26 -40.33 -13.84
C SER A 334 -11.79 -39.89 -13.73
N LYS A 335 -11.48 -38.60 -13.89
CA LYS A 335 -10.09 -38.11 -13.89
C LYS A 335 -9.92 -36.89 -13.00
N SER A 336 -8.94 -36.95 -12.09
CA SER A 336 -8.50 -35.77 -11.35
C SER A 336 -7.99 -34.70 -12.32
N PRO A 337 -8.39 -33.43 -12.16
CA PRO A 337 -7.89 -32.32 -12.97
C PRO A 337 -6.36 -32.27 -12.97
N LYS A 338 -5.76 -32.11 -14.14
CA LYS A 338 -4.33 -31.85 -14.31
C LYS A 338 -4.18 -30.48 -14.98
N PRO A 339 -4.25 -29.39 -14.20
CA PRO A 339 -4.24 -28.05 -14.76
C PRO A 339 -2.93 -27.79 -15.52
N HIS A 340 -3.02 -27.03 -16.60
CA HIS A 340 -1.84 -26.59 -17.33
C HIS A 340 -0.84 -25.90 -16.39
N PRO A 341 0.48 -26.10 -16.52
CA PRO A 341 1.48 -25.51 -15.61
C PRO A 341 1.33 -23.99 -15.44
N LEU A 342 0.98 -23.28 -16.53
CA LEU A 342 0.72 -21.85 -16.49
C LEU A 342 -0.45 -21.45 -15.57
N LEU A 343 -1.52 -22.26 -15.52
CA LEU A 343 -2.61 -22.05 -14.57
C LEU A 343 -2.19 -22.38 -13.14
N ALA A 344 -1.37 -23.42 -12.93
CA ALA A 344 -0.88 -23.76 -11.61
C ALA A 344 -0.04 -22.61 -11.02
N VAL A 345 0.86 -22.03 -11.83
CA VAL A 345 1.62 -20.83 -11.44
C VAL A 345 0.68 -19.65 -11.16
N ARG A 346 -0.33 -19.41 -12.02
CA ARG A 346 -1.30 -18.32 -11.79
C ARG A 346 -2.07 -18.51 -10.49
N ALA A 347 -2.48 -19.74 -10.18
CA ALA A 347 -3.18 -20.05 -8.94
C ALA A 347 -2.30 -19.80 -7.71
N GLN A 348 -1.02 -20.16 -7.75
CA GLN A 348 -0.07 -19.90 -6.68
C GLN A 348 0.14 -18.39 -6.46
N GLU A 349 0.40 -17.62 -7.52
CA GLU A 349 0.56 -16.17 -7.42
C GLU A 349 -0.70 -15.48 -6.86
N LEU A 350 -1.89 -15.86 -7.38
CA LEU A 350 -3.16 -15.33 -6.91
C LEU A 350 -3.41 -15.66 -5.44
N THR A 351 -3.05 -16.86 -5.01
CA THR A 351 -3.24 -17.29 -3.63
C THR A 351 -2.28 -16.52 -2.72
N LEU A 352 -0.99 -16.44 -3.05
CA LEU A 352 -0.04 -15.63 -2.27
C LEU A 352 -0.48 -14.16 -2.17
N ALA A 353 -0.89 -13.55 -3.29
CA ALA A 353 -1.38 -12.17 -3.27
C ALA A 353 -2.62 -12.01 -2.38
N THR A 354 -3.52 -13.00 -2.39
CA THR A 354 -4.72 -13.03 -1.54
C THR A 354 -4.37 -13.19 -0.06
N GLU A 355 -3.43 -14.06 0.29
CA GLU A 355 -3.01 -14.25 1.68
C GLU A 355 -2.27 -13.02 2.22
N ALA A 356 -1.44 -12.38 1.39
CA ALA A 356 -0.73 -11.16 1.75
C ALA A 356 -1.70 -9.99 2.02
N ILE A 357 -2.68 -9.74 1.14
CA ILE A 357 -3.71 -8.71 1.40
C ILE A 357 -4.62 -9.08 2.58
N SER A 358 -4.86 -10.38 2.81
CA SER A 358 -5.60 -10.84 3.99
C SER A 358 -4.85 -10.50 5.28
N SER A 359 -3.54 -10.72 5.32
CA SER A 359 -2.71 -10.33 6.46
C SER A 359 -2.76 -8.82 6.73
N LEU A 360 -2.72 -7.99 5.69
CA LEU A 360 -2.87 -6.55 5.84
C LEU A 360 -4.26 -6.18 6.38
N ALA A 361 -5.31 -6.74 5.79
CA ALA A 361 -6.69 -6.48 6.18
C ALA A 361 -6.95 -6.87 7.64
N VAL A 362 -6.41 -8.01 8.09
CA VAL A 362 -6.46 -8.47 9.49
C VAL A 362 -5.68 -7.51 10.41
N SER A 363 -4.48 -7.11 10.01
CA SER A 363 -3.61 -6.19 10.77
C SER A 363 -4.25 -4.82 11.03
N GLU A 364 -5.07 -4.37 10.09
CA GLU A 364 -5.69 -3.04 10.12
C GLU A 364 -7.19 -3.06 10.45
N PHE A 365 -7.74 -4.26 10.63
CA PHE A 365 -9.17 -4.50 10.71
C PHE A 365 -9.97 -3.77 9.62
N SER A 366 -9.51 -3.89 8.37
CA SER A 366 -10.05 -3.18 7.20
C SER A 366 -10.74 -4.13 6.24
N ALA A 367 -11.75 -3.64 5.52
CA ALA A 367 -12.49 -4.45 4.57
C ALA A 367 -11.77 -4.52 3.21
N VAL A 368 -12.01 -5.58 2.46
CA VAL A 368 -11.45 -5.79 1.11
C VAL A 368 -12.58 -6.01 0.11
N ILE A 369 -12.60 -5.18 -0.92
CA ILE A 369 -13.39 -5.43 -2.13
C ILE A 369 -12.45 -6.03 -3.17
N ARG A 370 -12.60 -7.33 -3.41
CA ARG A 370 -11.94 -7.99 -4.54
C ARG A 370 -12.63 -7.56 -5.82
N LEU A 371 -11.96 -6.82 -6.69
CA LEU A 371 -12.54 -6.34 -7.96
C LEU A 371 -12.53 -7.40 -9.07
N PRO A 372 -13.44 -7.36 -10.06
CA PRO A 372 -13.34 -8.22 -11.23
C PRO A 372 -12.03 -8.00 -12.00
N ASN A 373 -11.56 -8.99 -12.77
CA ASN A 373 -10.35 -8.82 -13.57
C ASN A 373 -10.51 -7.78 -14.70
N ASP A 374 -11.74 -7.44 -15.07
CA ASP A 374 -12.07 -6.49 -16.12
C ASP A 374 -11.52 -5.08 -15.85
N VAL A 375 -11.29 -4.70 -14.58
CA VAL A 375 -10.65 -3.42 -14.26
C VAL A 375 -9.24 -3.30 -14.85
N ASN A 376 -8.52 -4.42 -14.99
CA ASN A 376 -7.19 -4.46 -15.61
C ASN A 376 -7.24 -4.27 -17.13
N ARG A 377 -8.42 -4.33 -17.76
CA ARG A 377 -8.62 -4.21 -19.21
C ARG A 377 -8.87 -2.78 -19.66
N THR A 378 -8.93 -1.85 -18.72
CA THR A 378 -9.06 -0.40 -18.99
C THR A 378 -7.79 0.24 -19.56
N ALA A 379 -6.67 -0.49 -19.59
CA ALA A 379 -5.38 -0.02 -20.08
C ALA A 379 -5.45 0.64 -21.47
N GLY A 380 -6.26 0.11 -22.40
CA GLY A 380 -6.42 0.70 -23.73
C GLY A 380 -6.94 2.15 -23.71
N ALA A 381 -7.98 2.42 -22.90
CA ALA A 381 -8.52 3.77 -22.74
C ALA A 381 -7.50 4.69 -22.05
N ILE A 382 -6.79 4.18 -21.06
CA ILE A 382 -5.73 4.89 -20.34
C ILE A 382 -4.59 5.28 -21.29
N ARG A 383 -4.12 4.37 -22.15
CA ARG A 383 -3.10 4.67 -23.18
C ARG A 383 -3.56 5.79 -24.13
N SER A 384 -4.82 5.73 -24.56
CA SER A 384 -5.40 6.76 -25.44
C SER A 384 -5.43 8.12 -24.75
N PHE A 385 -5.85 8.16 -23.48
CA PHE A 385 -5.87 9.38 -22.68
C PHE A 385 -4.45 9.93 -22.43
N ALA A 386 -3.50 9.06 -22.08
CA ALA A 386 -2.09 9.41 -21.92
C ALA A 386 -1.52 10.07 -23.19
N ALA A 387 -1.85 9.53 -24.37
CA ALA A 387 -1.43 10.10 -25.65
C ALA A 387 -1.99 11.52 -25.87
N GLN A 388 -3.20 11.83 -25.39
CA GLN A 388 -3.75 13.19 -25.45
C GLN A 388 -3.04 14.16 -24.49
N TYR A 389 -2.52 13.67 -23.35
CA TYR A 389 -1.71 14.47 -22.44
C TYR A 389 -0.36 14.84 -23.05
N ARG A 390 0.27 13.90 -23.77
CA ARG A 390 1.54 14.13 -24.48
C ARG A 390 1.39 14.97 -25.76
N GLY A 391 0.16 15.18 -26.24
CA GLY A 391 -0.12 16.06 -27.37
C GLY A 391 0.06 17.55 -27.04
N HIS A 392 0.52 18.34 -28.02
CA HIS A 392 0.91 19.75 -27.86
C HIS A 392 -0.24 20.75 -27.66
N LYS A 393 -1.48 20.31 -27.41
CA LYS A 393 -2.63 21.21 -27.19
C LYS A 393 -3.02 21.22 -25.71
N PRO A 394 -2.61 22.25 -24.93
CA PRO A 394 -3.13 22.44 -23.58
C PRO A 394 -4.66 22.69 -23.64
N ASN A 395 -5.36 22.32 -22.56
CA ASN A 395 -6.78 22.63 -22.35
C ASN A 395 -7.70 22.22 -23.53
N SER A 396 -7.77 20.92 -23.81
CA SER A 396 -8.50 20.43 -24.98
C SER A 396 -9.77 19.65 -24.61
N GLN A 397 -10.83 19.85 -25.39
CA GLN A 397 -12.03 19.02 -25.32
C GLN A 397 -11.72 17.53 -25.56
N LYS A 398 -10.66 17.22 -26.31
CA LYS A 398 -10.19 15.85 -26.54
C LYS A 398 -9.72 15.17 -25.25
N ARG A 399 -9.05 15.90 -24.35
CA ARG A 399 -8.67 15.36 -23.03
C ARG A 399 -9.90 15.06 -22.17
N LEU A 400 -10.91 15.93 -22.18
CA LEU A 400 -12.19 15.65 -21.50
C LEU A 400 -12.86 14.39 -22.03
N LEU A 401 -12.96 14.23 -23.35
CA LEU A 401 -13.55 13.02 -23.95
C LEU A 401 -12.74 11.76 -23.64
N GLY A 402 -11.40 11.85 -23.70
CA GLY A 402 -10.51 10.74 -23.34
C GLY A 402 -10.64 10.34 -21.86
N PHE A 403 -10.69 11.31 -20.96
CA PHE A 403 -10.87 11.05 -19.54
C PHE A 403 -12.24 10.44 -19.24
N ARG A 404 -13.32 10.96 -19.84
CA ARG A 404 -14.66 10.39 -19.71
C ARG A 404 -14.74 8.95 -20.21
N GLU A 405 -14.03 8.61 -21.28
CA GLU A 405 -13.94 7.23 -21.75
C GLU A 405 -13.23 6.33 -20.73
N VAL A 406 -12.16 6.81 -20.09
CA VAL A 406 -11.50 6.09 -18.99
C VAL A 406 -12.46 5.88 -17.82
N GLN A 407 -13.13 6.95 -17.37
CA GLN A 407 -14.11 6.88 -16.26
C GLN A 407 -15.23 5.90 -16.59
N ARG A 408 -15.80 5.96 -17.80
CA ARG A 408 -16.86 5.05 -18.26
C ARG A 408 -16.39 3.59 -18.22
N ARG A 409 -15.19 3.29 -18.74
CA ARG A 409 -14.64 1.94 -18.74
C ARG A 409 -14.39 1.39 -17.34
N LEU A 410 -13.90 2.24 -16.43
CA LEU A 410 -13.73 1.85 -15.02
C LEU A 410 -15.07 1.59 -14.35
N SER A 411 -16.05 2.47 -14.54
CA SER A 411 -17.40 2.30 -13.97
C SER A 411 -18.15 1.10 -14.54
N GLU A 412 -17.91 0.71 -15.80
CA GLU A 412 -18.46 -0.53 -16.38
C GLU A 412 -17.80 -1.79 -15.81
N ALA A 413 -16.50 -1.73 -15.51
CA ALA A 413 -15.75 -2.86 -14.96
C ALA A 413 -15.97 -3.06 -13.45
N VAL A 414 -16.44 -2.03 -12.73
CA VAL A 414 -16.72 -2.07 -11.29
C VAL A 414 -18.22 -2.26 -11.06
N PRO A 415 -18.66 -3.37 -10.43
CA PRO A 415 -20.07 -3.57 -10.07
C PRO A 415 -20.66 -2.40 -9.28
N ALA A 416 -21.90 -2.02 -9.59
CA ALA A 416 -22.58 -0.89 -8.97
C ALA A 416 -22.69 -1.03 -7.44
N GLU A 417 -22.88 -2.25 -6.96
CA GLU A 417 -22.94 -2.56 -5.53
C GLU A 417 -21.63 -2.25 -4.79
N PHE A 418 -20.48 -2.30 -5.48
CA PHE A 418 -19.19 -1.91 -4.91
C PHE A 418 -19.04 -0.39 -4.82
N LEU A 419 -19.64 0.36 -5.75
CA LEU A 419 -19.62 1.83 -5.71
C LEU A 419 -20.32 2.34 -4.43
N GLU A 420 -21.41 1.71 -4.00
CA GLU A 420 -22.08 2.06 -2.73
C GLU A 420 -21.15 1.87 -1.52
N LEU A 421 -20.38 0.78 -1.49
CA LEU A 421 -19.41 0.51 -0.43
C LEU A 421 -18.27 1.52 -0.44
N ILE A 422 -17.74 1.85 -1.63
CA ILE A 422 -16.69 2.86 -1.81
C ILE A 422 -17.16 4.23 -1.31
N ARG A 423 -18.40 4.64 -1.62
CA ARG A 423 -18.98 5.90 -1.11
C ARG A 423 -19.02 5.94 0.41
N SER A 424 -19.32 4.81 1.04
CA SER A 424 -19.45 4.70 2.50
C SER A 424 -18.14 4.75 3.28
N SER A 425 -16.97 4.62 2.63
CA SER A 425 -15.66 4.71 3.29
C SER A 425 -15.50 6.05 3.99
N LYS A 426 -15.08 6.04 5.26
CA LYS A 426 -14.94 7.22 6.11
C LYS A 426 -13.49 7.69 6.22
N THR A 427 -12.56 6.75 6.31
CA THR A 427 -11.14 7.03 6.58
C THR A 427 -10.30 7.19 5.32
N GLY A 428 -10.76 6.67 4.18
CA GLY A 428 -10.02 6.65 2.93
C GLY A 428 -9.98 5.27 2.30
N VAL A 429 -9.46 5.21 1.07
CA VAL A 429 -9.45 3.99 0.24
C VAL A 429 -8.03 3.67 -0.18
N ARG A 430 -7.58 2.44 0.10
CA ARG A 430 -6.32 1.91 -0.44
C ARG A 430 -6.59 1.19 -1.74
N ILE A 431 -5.99 1.63 -2.83
CA ILE A 431 -5.99 0.90 -4.10
C ILE A 431 -4.83 -0.09 -4.08
N VAL A 432 -5.14 -1.37 -4.20
CA VAL A 432 -4.17 -2.46 -4.28
C VAL A 432 -4.31 -3.10 -5.65
N ALA A 433 -3.84 -2.39 -6.67
CA ALA A 433 -4.05 -2.71 -8.07
C ALA A 433 -3.05 -1.94 -8.96
N ASP A 434 -2.85 -2.45 -10.18
CA ASP A 434 -2.13 -1.71 -11.23
C ASP A 434 -3.07 -0.83 -12.07
N ALA A 435 -4.38 -1.12 -12.05
CA ALA A 435 -5.41 -0.33 -12.73
C ALA A 435 -5.60 1.05 -12.08
N HIS A 436 -5.85 2.07 -12.91
CA HIS A 436 -5.97 3.48 -12.48
C HIS A 436 -7.34 3.83 -11.88
N LEU A 437 -7.66 3.18 -10.77
CA LEU A 437 -8.91 3.33 -10.02
C LEU A 437 -9.06 4.69 -9.32
N GLU A 438 -7.99 5.48 -9.19
CA GLU A 438 -8.03 6.87 -8.71
C GLU A 438 -8.93 7.74 -9.59
N TRP A 439 -9.10 7.34 -10.85
CA TRP A 439 -9.96 8.01 -11.82
C TRP A 439 -11.38 7.45 -11.88
N LEU A 440 -11.70 6.42 -11.10
CA LEU A 440 -13.07 5.90 -11.00
C LEU A 440 -14.02 7.04 -10.61
N ASP A 441 -15.12 7.20 -11.35
CA ASP A 441 -16.08 8.27 -11.10
C ASP A 441 -16.95 7.95 -9.89
N ILE A 442 -16.86 8.80 -8.87
CA ILE A 442 -17.66 8.77 -7.65
C ILE A 442 -18.37 10.12 -7.52
N ASP A 443 -19.66 10.12 -7.86
CA ASP A 443 -20.56 11.28 -7.78
C ASP A 443 -20.07 12.49 -8.61
N GLY A 444 -19.50 12.23 -9.79
CA GLY A 444 -19.02 13.25 -10.74
C GLY A 444 -17.58 13.71 -10.49
N LEU A 445 -16.87 13.09 -9.54
CA LEU A 445 -15.47 13.36 -9.21
C LEU A 445 -14.64 12.06 -9.28
N PRO A 446 -13.38 12.13 -9.72
CA PRO A 446 -12.43 11.02 -9.56
C PRO A 446 -12.32 10.59 -8.08
N LEU A 447 -12.21 9.28 -7.85
CA LEU A 447 -12.02 8.70 -6.51
C LEU A 447 -10.88 9.37 -5.73
N GLY A 448 -9.75 9.67 -6.38
CA GLY A 448 -8.60 10.36 -5.77
C GLY A 448 -8.85 11.81 -5.35
N ILE A 449 -9.90 12.44 -5.88
CA ILE A 449 -10.38 13.76 -5.45
C ILE A 449 -11.45 13.60 -4.37
N ARG A 450 -12.35 12.64 -4.51
CA ARG A 450 -13.50 12.41 -3.63
C ARG A 450 -13.09 11.88 -2.24
N LYS A 451 -12.08 11.01 -2.17
CA LYS A 451 -11.62 10.34 -0.95
C LYS A 451 -10.11 10.51 -0.80
N ASN A 452 -9.59 10.30 0.41
CA ASN A 452 -8.15 10.12 0.58
C ASN A 452 -7.78 8.77 -0.01
N VAL A 453 -6.83 8.76 -0.93
CA VAL A 453 -6.49 7.57 -1.72
C VAL A 453 -5.00 7.38 -1.77
N THR A 454 -4.58 6.13 -1.62
CA THR A 454 -3.20 5.68 -1.80
C THR A 454 -3.17 4.45 -2.69
N ARG A 455 -2.02 4.18 -3.31
CA ARG A 455 -1.84 3.04 -4.20
C ARG A 455 -0.68 2.16 -3.76
N ILE A 456 -0.94 0.86 -3.72
CA ILE A 456 0.07 -0.20 -3.74
C ILE A 456 -0.07 -0.96 -5.05
N PRO A 457 0.88 -0.85 -5.99
CA PRO A 457 0.91 -1.69 -7.18
C PRO A 457 1.04 -3.16 -6.80
N VAL A 458 0.39 -4.04 -7.56
CA VAL A 458 0.49 -5.50 -7.36
C VAL A 458 1.63 -6.11 -8.17
N THR A 459 2.21 -5.34 -9.09
CA THR A 459 3.44 -5.71 -9.80
C THR A 459 4.54 -4.63 -9.64
N PRO A 460 5.82 -5.03 -9.39
CA PRO A 460 6.30 -6.41 -9.21
C PRO A 460 5.90 -7.02 -7.85
N GLY A 461 5.60 -8.32 -7.84
CA GLY A 461 5.00 -9.03 -6.70
C GLY A 461 5.84 -8.98 -5.43
N ASN A 462 7.17 -9.05 -5.52
CA ASN A 462 8.04 -8.94 -4.34
C ASN A 462 7.97 -7.54 -3.68
N LEU A 463 7.84 -6.47 -4.48
CA LEU A 463 7.64 -5.12 -3.94
C LEU A 463 6.27 -5.01 -3.29
N PHE A 464 5.24 -5.58 -3.92
CA PHE A 464 3.90 -5.68 -3.34
C PHE A 464 3.91 -6.36 -1.97
N ILE A 465 4.64 -7.48 -1.80
CA ILE A 465 4.81 -8.15 -0.50
C ILE A 465 5.40 -7.21 0.54
N GLY A 466 6.45 -6.46 0.18
CA GLY A 466 7.05 -5.47 1.07
C GLY A 466 6.02 -4.45 1.57
N GLU A 467 5.20 -3.90 0.67
CA GLU A 467 4.24 -2.84 0.97
C GLU A 467 3.02 -3.29 1.78
N VAL A 468 2.54 -4.53 1.57
CA VAL A 468 1.41 -5.08 2.34
C VAL A 468 1.83 -5.82 3.61
N GLY A 469 3.14 -6.01 3.81
CA GLY A 469 3.72 -6.55 5.03
C GLY A 469 3.55 -5.64 6.26
N PRO A 470 4.01 -6.11 7.44
CA PRO A 470 3.90 -5.37 8.69
C PRO A 470 4.70 -4.07 8.65
N HIS A 471 4.11 -3.04 9.25
CA HIS A 471 4.52 -1.67 8.99
C HIS A 471 4.19 -0.79 10.19
N ASN A 472 5.21 -0.49 10.99
CA ASN A 472 5.07 0.40 12.13
C ASN A 472 4.78 1.83 11.67
N HIS A 473 4.07 2.57 12.53
CA HIS A 473 3.86 3.99 12.32
C HIS A 473 5.18 4.76 12.39
N LEU A 474 5.39 5.64 11.44
CA LEU A 474 6.40 6.68 11.56
C LEU A 474 5.74 7.89 12.22
N MET A 475 5.96 8.05 13.51
CA MET A 475 5.49 9.20 14.28
C MET A 475 6.46 10.36 14.09
N LEU A 476 5.99 11.46 13.49
CA LEU A 476 6.77 12.67 13.25
C LEU A 476 6.17 13.84 14.04
N ALA A 477 7.00 14.51 14.83
CA ALA A 477 6.65 15.82 15.35
C ALA A 477 6.58 16.85 14.21
N VAL A 478 5.76 17.88 14.34
CA VAL A 478 5.65 18.98 13.35
C VAL A 478 7.03 19.56 13.03
N GLU A 479 7.89 19.72 14.04
CA GLU A 479 9.23 20.29 13.91
C GLU A 479 10.15 19.42 13.02
N GLN A 480 9.93 18.10 13.00
CA GLN A 480 10.71 17.17 12.18
C GLN A 480 10.42 17.30 10.67
N LEU A 481 9.35 18.00 10.29
CA LEU A 481 9.03 18.28 8.89
C LEU A 481 9.69 19.56 8.36
N THR A 482 10.38 20.31 9.22
CA THR A 482 10.91 21.63 8.85
C THR A 482 12.19 21.55 8.03
N ARG A 483 12.95 20.46 8.11
CA ARG A 483 14.16 20.23 7.31
C ARG A 483 13.83 19.38 6.07
N ILE A 484 14.08 19.94 4.88
CA ILE A 484 13.65 19.36 3.61
C ILE A 484 14.82 19.41 2.61
N LEU A 485 15.09 18.28 1.95
CA LEU A 485 16.06 18.20 0.88
C LEU A 485 15.37 18.48 -0.45
N VAL A 486 15.87 19.45 -1.21
CA VAL A 486 15.48 19.70 -2.59
C VAL A 486 16.66 19.40 -3.49
N ILE A 487 16.54 18.34 -4.29
CA ILE A 487 17.52 17.99 -5.30
C ILE A 487 17.06 18.58 -6.63
N SER A 488 17.84 19.49 -7.20
CA SER A 488 17.63 19.99 -8.56
C SER A 488 18.62 19.36 -9.52
N ALA A 489 18.10 18.77 -10.58
CA ALA A 489 18.85 18.01 -11.58
C ALA A 489 18.78 18.65 -12.98
N LEU A 490 18.30 19.89 -13.06
CA LEU A 490 18.13 20.64 -14.29
C LEU A 490 19.40 21.42 -14.66
N LYS A 491 19.73 21.41 -15.95
CA LYS A 491 20.81 22.24 -16.48
C LYS A 491 20.51 23.71 -16.30
N ARG A 492 21.57 24.53 -16.24
CA ARG A 492 21.45 26.00 -16.13
C ARG A 492 20.69 26.64 -17.29
N ASP A 493 20.80 26.08 -18.49
CA ASP A 493 20.13 26.55 -19.70
C ASP A 493 18.81 25.83 -19.98
N ASP A 494 18.35 24.98 -19.06
CA ASP A 494 17.08 24.27 -19.22
C ASP A 494 15.89 25.26 -19.21
N PRO A 495 14.99 25.23 -20.22
CA PRO A 495 13.85 26.15 -20.30
C PRO A 495 12.92 26.13 -19.09
N ILE A 496 12.89 25.03 -18.32
CA ILE A 496 12.00 24.90 -17.16
C ILE A 496 12.67 25.24 -15.83
N LYS A 497 14.00 25.39 -15.76
CA LYS A 497 14.71 25.69 -14.51
C LYS A 497 14.20 26.95 -13.81
N GLY A 498 14.02 28.03 -14.58
CA GLY A 498 13.53 29.31 -14.04
C GLY A 498 12.12 29.24 -13.44
N MET A 499 11.30 28.23 -13.80
CA MET A 499 9.95 28.08 -13.25
C MET A 499 9.98 27.63 -11.79
N PHE A 500 10.89 26.72 -11.45
CA PHE A 500 11.07 26.24 -10.08
C PHE A 500 11.62 27.35 -9.17
N GLU A 501 12.66 28.05 -9.65
CA GLU A 501 13.26 29.21 -8.97
C GLU A 501 12.22 30.30 -8.71
N ALA A 502 11.43 30.68 -9.73
CA ALA A 502 10.39 31.70 -9.60
C ALA A 502 9.29 31.30 -8.59
N ALA A 503 8.84 30.05 -8.61
CA ALA A 503 7.86 29.56 -7.65
C ALA A 503 8.41 29.59 -6.22
N PHE A 504 9.64 29.11 -6.02
CA PHE A 504 10.30 29.10 -4.71
C PHE A 504 10.68 30.50 -4.23
N GLU A 505 10.93 31.46 -5.11
CA GLU A 505 11.10 32.87 -4.75
C GLU A 505 9.78 33.50 -4.32
N HIS A 506 8.71 33.27 -5.08
CA HIS A 506 7.42 33.87 -4.78
C HIS A 506 6.81 33.33 -3.48
N PHE A 507 6.67 32.01 -3.37
CA PHE A 507 6.10 31.37 -2.19
C PHE A 507 7.08 31.30 -1.03
N GLY A 508 8.39 31.31 -1.30
CA GLY A 508 9.42 31.28 -0.26
C GLY A 508 9.29 32.38 0.77
N LYS A 509 8.77 33.55 0.38
CA LYS A 509 8.48 34.67 1.30
C LYS A 509 7.53 34.29 2.44
N LEU A 510 6.73 33.23 2.26
CA LEU A 510 5.74 32.77 3.24
C LEU A 510 6.29 31.71 4.21
N TRP A 511 7.35 30.98 3.83
CA TRP A 511 7.81 29.81 4.59
C TRP A 511 9.31 29.74 4.86
N ARG A 512 10.15 30.57 4.22
CA ARG A 512 11.62 30.52 4.38
C ARG A 512 12.10 30.81 5.82
N GLU A 513 11.31 31.51 6.62
CA GLU A 513 11.61 31.75 8.04
C GLU A 513 11.22 30.56 8.94
N LYS A 514 10.42 29.62 8.42
CA LYS A 514 9.85 28.48 9.18
C LYS A 514 10.44 27.13 8.76
N LEU A 515 11.03 27.05 7.57
CA LEU A 515 11.57 25.82 6.99
C LEU A 515 13.06 25.97 6.68
N ASN A 516 13.82 24.91 6.91
CA ASN A 516 15.20 24.78 6.48
C ASN A 516 15.27 23.92 5.21
N ILE A 517 15.62 24.54 4.08
CA ILE A 517 15.67 23.85 2.78
C ILE A 517 17.12 23.64 2.36
N ASP A 518 17.54 22.38 2.32
CA ASP A 518 18.83 21.96 1.77
C ASP A 518 18.66 21.84 0.24
N PHE A 519 18.98 22.91 -0.50
CA PHE A 519 18.91 22.91 -1.96
C PHE A 519 20.24 22.42 -2.55
N VAL A 520 20.23 21.30 -3.28
CA VAL A 520 21.43 20.65 -3.82
C VAL A 520 21.28 20.44 -5.33
N GLU A 521 22.19 21.03 -6.11
CA GLU A 521 22.30 20.77 -7.55
C GLU A 521 23.11 19.49 -7.79
N VAL A 522 22.61 18.60 -8.66
CA VAL A 522 23.26 17.33 -9.01
C VAL A 522 23.31 17.14 -10.53
N ASP A 523 24.44 16.64 -11.01
CA ASP A 523 24.70 16.40 -12.45
C ASP A 523 25.08 14.93 -12.74
N ASN A 524 25.23 14.10 -11.70
CA ASN A 524 25.64 12.71 -11.83
C ASN A 524 25.17 11.86 -10.64
N GLU A 525 25.22 10.53 -10.83
CA GLU A 525 24.73 9.55 -9.87
C GLU A 525 25.43 9.66 -8.49
N GLN A 526 26.74 9.89 -8.44
CA GLN A 526 27.48 9.98 -7.19
C GLN A 526 26.99 11.17 -6.35
N LYS A 527 26.84 12.35 -6.96
CA LYS A 527 26.33 13.53 -6.26
C LYS A 527 24.89 13.33 -5.78
N PHE A 528 24.06 12.65 -6.58
CA PHE A 528 22.70 12.29 -6.21
C PHE A 528 22.66 11.38 -4.98
N VAL A 529 23.44 10.30 -5.00
CA VAL A 529 23.57 9.36 -3.86
C VAL A 529 24.14 10.06 -2.63
N ASP A 530 25.19 10.88 -2.78
CA ASP A 530 25.81 11.62 -1.69
C ASP A 530 24.84 12.61 -1.04
N ALA A 531 24.02 13.31 -1.83
CA ALA A 531 23.03 14.24 -1.32
C ALA A 531 21.98 13.53 -0.44
N ILE A 532 21.50 12.36 -0.89
CA ILE A 532 20.53 11.56 -0.15
C ILE A 532 21.16 11.01 1.13
N ASN A 533 22.34 10.38 1.03
CA ASN A 533 22.99 9.74 2.18
C ASN A 533 23.43 10.73 3.28
N ARG A 534 23.72 11.99 2.92
CA ARG A 534 24.07 13.04 3.89
C ARG A 534 22.86 13.67 4.56
N PHE A 535 21.65 13.44 4.04
CA PHE A 535 20.45 14.06 4.55
C PHE A 535 19.82 13.22 5.66
N ASP A 536 19.61 13.86 6.82
CA ASP A 536 19.04 13.22 8.00
C ASP A 536 17.54 13.48 8.18
N GLY A 537 16.96 14.40 7.40
CA GLY A 537 15.54 14.76 7.46
C GLY A 537 14.61 13.72 6.82
N HIS A 538 13.33 14.07 6.72
CA HIS A 538 12.28 13.12 6.34
C HIS A 538 11.70 13.31 4.93
N ILE A 539 11.85 14.51 4.35
CA ILE A 539 11.24 14.87 3.08
C ILE A 539 12.33 15.16 2.04
N LEU A 540 12.25 14.45 0.91
CA LEU A 540 13.00 14.71 -0.31
C LEU A 540 12.04 15.20 -1.40
N ILE A 541 12.38 16.32 -2.04
CA ILE A 541 11.75 16.79 -3.26
C ILE A 541 12.78 16.70 -4.38
N PHE A 542 12.44 16.01 -5.46
CA PHE A 542 13.24 15.97 -6.68
C PHE A 542 12.63 16.91 -7.74
N ASP A 543 13.45 17.82 -8.26
CA ASP A 543 13.13 18.73 -9.36
C ASP A 543 14.00 18.37 -10.57
N GLY A 544 13.38 17.87 -11.65
CA GLY A 544 14.12 17.44 -12.83
C GLY A 544 13.26 16.74 -13.87
N HIS A 545 13.92 16.14 -14.86
CA HIS A 545 13.23 15.35 -15.89
C HIS A 545 13.13 13.88 -15.48
N GLY A 546 12.01 13.28 -15.83
CA GLY A 546 11.79 11.83 -15.77
C GLY A 546 11.39 11.32 -17.14
N SER A 547 11.70 10.06 -17.43
CA SER A 547 11.17 9.39 -18.61
C SER A 547 10.90 7.92 -18.33
N HIS A 548 9.92 7.38 -19.05
CA HIS A 548 9.63 5.95 -19.03
C HIS A 548 9.37 5.43 -20.43
N ARG A 549 10.33 4.68 -20.94
CA ARG A 549 10.20 3.94 -22.20
C ARG A 549 9.31 2.72 -22.02
N THR A 550 8.73 2.22 -23.11
CA THR A 550 7.85 1.04 -23.07
C THR A 550 8.58 -0.25 -22.69
N ASP A 551 9.86 -0.34 -23.08
CA ASP A 551 10.69 -1.54 -23.08
C ASP A 551 11.85 -1.51 -22.06
N ALA A 552 11.92 -0.47 -21.21
CA ALA A 552 12.98 -0.30 -20.23
C ALA A 552 12.44 0.20 -18.88
N ALA A 553 13.27 0.13 -17.84
CA ALA A 553 12.99 0.80 -16.58
C ALA A 553 12.92 2.33 -16.78
N ALA A 554 12.15 3.01 -15.94
CA ALA A 554 12.09 4.46 -15.92
C ALA A 554 13.39 5.05 -15.38
N SER A 555 13.74 6.25 -15.84
CA SER A 555 14.99 6.92 -15.47
C SER A 555 14.74 8.38 -15.09
N LEU A 556 15.46 8.83 -14.06
CA LEU A 556 15.64 10.24 -13.75
C LEU A 556 16.82 10.77 -14.57
N TYR A 557 16.71 12.00 -15.06
CA TYR A 557 17.86 12.67 -15.69
C TYR A 557 18.53 13.59 -14.69
N LEU A 558 19.84 13.40 -14.54
CA LEU A 558 20.75 14.28 -13.83
C LEU A 558 21.52 15.05 -14.90
N GLU A 559 21.00 16.21 -15.29
CA GLU A 559 21.38 16.90 -16.52
C GLU A 559 21.30 15.98 -17.76
N ASP A 560 22.44 15.59 -18.34
CA ASP A 560 22.52 14.69 -19.50
C ASP A 560 22.56 13.20 -19.12
N ASN A 561 22.70 12.88 -17.83
CA ASN A 561 22.91 11.52 -17.38
C ASN A 561 21.60 10.86 -16.93
N ALA A 562 21.17 9.81 -17.64
CA ALA A 562 20.04 8.99 -17.22
C ALA A 562 20.45 8.02 -16.10
N VAL A 563 19.71 8.03 -15.00
CA VAL A 563 19.93 7.15 -13.84
C VAL A 563 18.73 6.25 -13.64
N ASP A 564 18.99 4.95 -13.58
CA ASP A 564 18.03 3.94 -13.14
C ASP A 564 18.06 3.84 -11.61
N VAL A 565 16.99 4.31 -10.97
CA VAL A 565 16.90 4.32 -9.50
C VAL A 565 16.92 2.91 -8.91
N TRP A 566 16.48 1.88 -9.63
CA TRP A 566 16.50 0.51 -9.12
C TRP A 566 17.92 0.01 -8.85
N GLY A 567 18.90 0.51 -9.60
CA GLY A 567 20.33 0.21 -9.43
C GLY A 567 20.98 0.91 -8.24
N LEU A 568 20.28 1.80 -7.53
CA LEU A 568 20.82 2.59 -6.43
C LEU A 568 20.63 1.94 -5.05
N ARG A 569 19.93 0.80 -4.97
CA ARG A 569 19.57 0.15 -3.71
C ARG A 569 20.78 -0.13 -2.80
N ASP A 570 21.88 -0.59 -3.37
CA ASP A 570 23.10 -0.92 -2.60
C ASP A 570 23.98 0.32 -2.34
N LYS A 571 23.58 1.49 -2.82
CA LYS A 571 24.34 2.76 -2.72
C LYS A 571 23.70 3.75 -1.77
N ILE A 572 22.37 3.72 -1.64
CA ILE A 572 21.63 4.58 -0.73
C ILE A 572 21.44 3.87 0.61
N THR A 573 22.08 4.39 1.66
CA THR A 573 22.07 3.78 3.00
C THR A 573 20.82 4.15 3.80
N ARG A 574 20.25 5.34 3.55
CA ARG A 574 19.05 5.82 4.24
C ARG A 574 18.22 6.68 3.29
N MET A 575 17.14 6.10 2.78
CA MET A 575 16.17 6.83 1.98
C MET A 575 15.25 7.67 2.88
N PRO A 576 15.03 8.96 2.59
CA PRO A 576 13.97 9.73 3.23
C PRO A 576 12.60 9.07 3.02
N PRO A 577 11.80 8.90 4.08
CA PRO A 577 10.53 8.16 3.99
C PRO A 577 9.50 8.86 3.09
N ILE A 578 9.57 10.19 2.95
CA ILE A 578 8.67 10.97 2.09
C ILE A 578 9.45 11.46 0.88
N VAL A 579 9.05 11.01 -0.31
CA VAL A 579 9.62 11.51 -1.57
C VAL A 579 8.54 12.15 -2.43
N VAL A 580 8.82 13.34 -2.96
CA VAL A 580 7.97 14.07 -3.90
C VAL A 580 8.71 14.26 -5.22
N LEU A 581 8.16 13.71 -6.30
CA LEU A 581 8.77 13.80 -7.62
C LEU A 581 8.11 14.90 -8.44
N SER A 582 8.77 16.06 -8.54
CA SER A 582 8.46 17.11 -9.51
C SER A 582 9.14 16.78 -10.85
N ALA A 583 8.74 15.67 -11.44
CA ALA A 583 9.27 15.17 -12.71
C ALA A 583 8.18 14.38 -13.48
N CYS A 584 8.28 14.34 -14.80
CA CYS A 584 7.33 13.68 -15.70
C CYS A 584 7.46 12.14 -15.70
N ASP A 585 6.36 11.43 -15.97
CA ASP A 585 6.33 9.98 -16.23
C ASP A 585 7.04 9.12 -15.15
N THR A 586 7.00 9.55 -13.88
CA THR A 586 7.70 8.86 -12.77
C THR A 586 6.95 7.64 -12.25
N HIS A 587 5.67 7.51 -12.60
CA HIS A 587 4.84 6.31 -12.50
C HIS A 587 3.88 6.25 -13.70
N ALA A 588 4.42 6.27 -14.92
CA ALA A 588 3.65 6.44 -16.14
C ALA A 588 2.49 5.44 -16.31
N ALA A 589 1.28 5.94 -16.56
CA ALA A 589 0.07 5.12 -16.59
C ALA A 589 -0.03 4.13 -17.76
N ASP A 590 0.76 4.35 -18.81
CA ASP A 590 0.74 3.59 -20.07
C ASP A 590 2.07 2.86 -20.36
N ARG A 591 2.87 2.60 -19.32
CA ARG A 591 4.18 1.95 -19.41
C ARG A 591 4.24 0.70 -18.54
N ASN A 592 5.44 0.17 -18.29
CA ASN A 592 5.64 -1.05 -17.51
C ASN A 592 5.76 -0.76 -15.99
N HIS A 593 5.93 -1.80 -15.18
CA HIS A 593 5.95 -1.72 -13.72
C HIS A 593 7.26 -1.17 -13.13
N ALA A 594 8.35 -1.13 -13.90
CA ALA A 594 9.67 -0.68 -13.47
C ALA A 594 9.73 0.86 -13.46
N THR A 595 8.90 1.47 -12.61
CA THR A 595 8.76 2.93 -12.46
C THR A 595 9.77 3.49 -11.47
N ILE A 596 9.99 4.81 -11.51
CA ILE A 596 10.87 5.49 -10.54
C ILE A 596 10.26 5.41 -9.14
N ALA A 597 8.95 5.61 -9.02
CA ALA A 597 8.24 5.51 -7.75
C ALA A 597 8.44 4.13 -7.09
N ASN A 598 8.23 3.04 -7.84
CA ASN A 598 8.44 1.69 -7.34
C ASN A 598 9.90 1.43 -6.96
N GLY A 599 10.86 1.96 -7.73
CA GLY A 599 12.27 1.86 -7.40
C GLY A 599 12.62 2.55 -6.08
N LEU A 600 12.11 3.75 -5.84
CA LEU A 600 12.34 4.49 -4.59
C LEU A 600 11.70 3.82 -3.36
N ILE A 601 10.50 3.24 -3.52
CA ILE A 601 9.89 2.40 -2.47
C ILE A 601 10.80 1.20 -2.18
N ALA A 602 11.31 0.52 -3.22
CA ALA A 602 12.21 -0.63 -3.06
C ALA A 602 13.56 -0.29 -2.39
N ILE A 603 13.97 0.99 -2.39
CA ILE A 603 15.18 1.48 -1.71
C ILE A 603 14.88 1.87 -0.24
N GLY A 604 13.60 2.02 0.13
CA GLY A 604 13.19 2.30 1.51
C GLY A 604 12.34 3.55 1.70
N ALA A 605 11.91 4.22 0.62
CA ALA A 605 10.90 5.27 0.76
C ALA A 605 9.59 4.65 1.27
N ARG A 606 8.92 5.34 2.19
CA ARG A 606 7.62 4.91 2.74
C ARG A 606 6.46 5.26 1.81
N CYS A 607 6.61 6.39 1.13
CA CYS A 607 5.67 6.85 0.13
C CYS A 607 6.36 7.74 -0.91
N VAL A 608 5.81 7.72 -2.12
CA VAL A 608 6.25 8.57 -3.22
C VAL A 608 5.05 9.26 -3.85
N LEU A 609 5.08 10.59 -3.93
CA LEU A 609 4.16 11.34 -4.78
C LEU A 609 4.75 11.40 -6.19
N ALA A 610 4.12 10.69 -7.13
CA ALA A 610 4.63 10.48 -8.50
C ALA A 610 3.65 11.01 -9.55
N SER A 611 4.11 11.11 -10.79
CA SER A 611 3.34 11.57 -11.94
C SER A 611 3.08 10.45 -12.94
N VAL A 612 1.85 10.39 -13.46
CA VAL A 612 1.44 9.40 -14.48
C VAL A 612 1.59 9.88 -15.92
N PHE A 613 1.74 11.20 -16.09
CA PHE A 613 1.83 11.89 -17.38
C PHE A 613 2.91 12.97 -17.31
N PRO A 614 3.30 13.56 -18.45
CA PRO A 614 4.04 14.80 -18.44
C PRO A 614 3.28 15.91 -17.72
N LEU A 615 3.99 16.58 -16.81
CA LEU A 615 3.49 17.72 -16.05
C LEU A 615 3.87 19.03 -16.77
N GLN A 616 3.04 20.07 -16.60
CA GLN A 616 3.48 21.42 -16.89
C GLN A 616 4.48 21.84 -15.80
N ALA A 617 5.69 22.22 -16.18
CA ALA A 617 6.74 22.51 -15.21
C ALA A 617 6.37 23.64 -14.24
N SER A 618 5.66 24.67 -14.70
CA SER A 618 5.14 25.74 -13.83
C SER A 618 4.18 25.20 -12.77
N ASP A 619 3.30 24.27 -13.14
CA ASP A 619 2.31 23.71 -12.22
C ASP A 619 2.98 22.79 -11.20
N ALA A 620 3.97 22.00 -11.63
CA ALA A 620 4.76 21.15 -10.75
C ALA A 620 5.57 21.97 -9.73
N ALA A 621 6.26 23.02 -10.19
CA ALA A 621 6.98 23.96 -9.34
C ALA A 621 6.06 24.66 -8.32
N ILE A 622 4.91 25.17 -8.77
CA ILE A 622 3.91 25.81 -7.89
C ILE A 622 3.35 24.80 -6.89
N PHE A 623 3.08 23.57 -7.31
CA PHE A 623 2.61 22.50 -6.43
C PHE A 623 3.62 22.21 -5.32
N ALA A 624 4.89 22.02 -5.66
CA ALA A 624 5.97 21.79 -4.70
C ALA A 624 6.11 22.97 -3.71
N ALA A 625 6.14 24.20 -4.22
CA ALA A 625 6.27 25.39 -3.38
C ALA A 625 5.06 25.61 -2.44
N ARG A 626 3.85 25.24 -2.88
CA ARG A 626 2.64 25.27 -2.06
C ARG A 626 2.58 24.12 -1.05
N LEU A 627 3.14 22.96 -1.37
CA LEU A 627 3.30 21.88 -0.41
C LEU A 627 4.20 22.33 0.75
N LEU A 628 5.29 23.03 0.48
CA LEU A 628 6.12 23.65 1.52
C LEU A 628 5.33 24.63 2.39
N PHE A 629 4.56 25.51 1.77
CA PHE A 629 3.67 26.42 2.52
C PHE A 629 2.64 25.66 3.37
N ARG A 630 2.08 24.56 2.86
CA ARG A 630 1.17 23.71 3.63
C ARG A 630 1.85 23.08 4.84
N ILE A 631 3.09 22.61 4.68
CA ILE A 631 3.88 22.06 5.80
C ILE A 631 4.09 23.15 6.86
N SER A 632 4.46 24.38 6.46
CA SER A 632 4.77 25.46 7.40
C SER A 632 3.55 26.04 8.12
N ASP A 633 2.40 26.13 7.45
CA ASP A 633 1.27 26.94 7.93
C ASP A 633 -0.03 26.16 8.17
N PHE A 634 -0.18 24.96 7.61
CA PHE A 634 -1.39 24.15 7.81
C PHE A 634 -1.17 23.03 8.83
N VAL A 635 -0.08 22.27 8.72
CA VAL A 635 0.08 21.00 9.46
C VAL A 635 -0.02 21.20 10.98
N GLY A 636 0.78 22.10 11.56
CA GLY A 636 0.76 22.34 13.02
C GLY A 636 -0.57 22.91 13.54
N PRO A 637 -1.15 23.96 12.94
CA PRO A 637 -2.47 24.45 13.33
C PRO A 637 -3.58 23.40 13.19
N ALA A 638 -3.54 22.56 12.16
CA ALA A 638 -4.55 21.54 11.91
C ALA A 638 -4.52 20.41 12.95
N THR A 639 -3.33 19.93 13.38
CA THR A 639 -3.24 18.92 14.45
C THR A 639 -3.86 19.43 15.77
N ARG A 640 -3.61 20.70 16.10
CA ARG A 640 -4.20 21.37 17.28
C ARG A 640 -5.70 21.62 17.13
N SER A 641 -6.15 22.13 15.98
CA SER A 641 -7.55 22.46 15.73
C SER A 641 -8.44 21.23 15.68
N PHE A 642 -7.96 20.13 15.10
CA PHE A 642 -8.72 18.87 15.06
C PHE A 642 -8.57 18.06 16.36
N GLY A 643 -7.59 18.39 17.21
CA GLY A 643 -7.31 17.64 18.42
C GLY A 643 -6.85 16.21 18.15
N ARG A 644 -6.22 15.95 17.00
CA ARG A 644 -5.75 14.63 16.54
C ARG A 644 -4.53 14.74 15.63
N ALA A 645 -3.78 13.66 15.51
CA ALA A 645 -2.70 13.52 14.55
C ALA A 645 -3.27 13.58 13.12
N LEU A 646 -2.39 13.96 12.18
CA LEU A 646 -2.67 13.94 10.75
C LEU A 646 -1.85 12.84 10.08
N SER A 647 -2.48 12.07 9.19
CA SER A 647 -1.71 11.21 8.29
C SER A 647 -1.09 12.02 7.14
N TRP A 648 0.06 11.58 6.64
CA TRP A 648 0.64 12.19 5.43
C TRP A 648 -0.28 12.03 4.20
N ALA A 649 -1.09 10.98 4.17
CA ALA A 649 -2.15 10.80 3.18
C ALA A 649 -3.16 11.96 3.18
N GLU A 650 -3.64 12.40 4.36
CA GLU A 650 -4.55 13.55 4.49
C GLU A 650 -3.89 14.86 4.01
N VAL A 651 -2.61 15.06 4.34
CA VAL A 651 -1.86 16.26 3.93
C VAL A 651 -1.80 16.36 2.41
N VAL A 652 -1.41 15.28 1.73
CA VAL A 652 -1.25 15.24 0.27
C VAL A 652 -2.60 15.25 -0.45
N SER A 653 -3.59 14.47 0.00
CA SER A 653 -4.92 14.48 -0.62
C SER A 653 -5.59 15.86 -0.52
N GLY A 654 -5.43 16.57 0.60
CA GLY A 654 -5.85 17.97 0.70
C GLY A 654 -5.13 18.88 -0.29
N MET A 655 -3.82 18.70 -0.48
CA MET A 655 -3.02 19.46 -1.45
C MET A 655 -3.49 19.24 -2.90
N ILE A 656 -3.80 18.00 -3.28
CA ILE A 656 -4.32 17.66 -4.62
C ILE A 656 -5.68 18.35 -4.86
N ARG A 657 -6.59 18.33 -3.86
CA ARG A 657 -7.88 19.04 -3.95
C ARG A 657 -7.70 20.55 -4.09
N MET A 658 -6.77 21.15 -3.35
CA MET A 658 -6.46 22.59 -3.46
C MET A 658 -5.86 22.96 -4.82
N GLN A 659 -5.07 22.07 -5.41
CA GLN A 659 -4.58 22.25 -6.78
C GLN A 659 -5.75 22.27 -7.76
N LEU A 660 -6.65 21.29 -7.69
CA LEU A 660 -7.86 21.27 -8.54
C LEU A 660 -8.76 22.50 -8.33
N LEU A 661 -8.96 22.93 -7.07
CA LEU A 661 -9.71 24.14 -6.77
C LEU A 661 -9.10 25.37 -7.45
N THR A 662 -7.77 25.49 -7.39
CA THR A 662 -7.05 26.59 -8.04
C THR A 662 -7.23 26.54 -9.54
N ASP A 663 -7.05 25.37 -10.16
CA ASP A 663 -7.16 25.19 -11.60
C ASP A 663 -8.59 25.49 -12.07
N PHE A 664 -9.59 25.06 -11.31
CA PHE A 664 -11.00 25.28 -11.62
C PHE A 664 -11.36 26.75 -11.58
N LEU A 665 -11.04 27.45 -10.49
CA LEU A 665 -11.40 28.85 -10.35
C LEU A 665 -10.58 29.75 -11.29
N ARG A 666 -9.32 29.41 -11.58
CA ARG A 666 -8.52 30.11 -12.60
C ARG A 666 -9.14 29.95 -13.98
N HIS A 667 -9.50 28.72 -14.37
CA HIS A 667 -10.18 28.47 -15.64
C HIS A 667 -11.47 29.28 -15.78
N LEU A 668 -12.30 29.33 -14.73
CA LEU A 668 -13.53 30.14 -14.74
C LEU A 668 -13.23 31.64 -14.87
N LYS A 669 -12.24 32.15 -14.13
CA LYS A 669 -11.86 33.57 -14.16
C LYS A 669 -11.29 33.96 -15.53
N ASP A 670 -10.36 33.17 -16.06
CA ASP A 670 -9.65 33.47 -17.30
C ASP A 670 -10.59 33.35 -18.52
N SER A 671 -11.63 32.51 -18.42
CA SER A 671 -12.72 32.45 -19.41
C SER A 671 -13.84 33.47 -19.19
N GLY A 672 -13.69 34.38 -18.22
CA GLY A 672 -14.65 35.45 -17.93
C GLY A 672 -15.98 34.97 -17.36
N GLN A 673 -16.05 33.74 -16.85
CA GLN A 673 -17.28 33.15 -16.29
C GLN A 673 -17.55 33.61 -14.85
N ILE A 674 -16.51 34.06 -14.14
CA ILE A 674 -16.62 34.65 -12.80
C ILE A 674 -15.80 35.93 -12.70
N THR A 675 -16.18 36.82 -11.79
CA THR A 675 -15.42 38.05 -11.51
C THR A 675 -14.18 37.78 -10.67
N LYS A 676 -13.28 38.77 -10.58
CA LYS A 676 -12.11 38.70 -9.69
C LYS A 676 -12.52 38.55 -8.21
N ASP A 677 -13.61 39.20 -7.80
CA ASP A 677 -14.10 39.13 -6.43
C ASP A 677 -14.71 37.75 -6.13
N ALA A 678 -15.51 37.22 -7.06
CA ALA A 678 -16.05 35.87 -6.97
C ALA A 678 -14.93 34.82 -6.95
N TYR A 679 -13.86 35.02 -7.74
CA TYR A 679 -12.67 34.17 -7.68
C TYR A 679 -12.08 34.12 -6.26
N PHE A 680 -11.87 35.26 -5.60
CA PHE A 680 -11.30 35.27 -4.26
C PHE A 680 -12.24 34.73 -3.20
N SER A 681 -13.53 35.11 -3.21
CA SER A 681 -14.50 34.67 -2.19
C SER A 681 -14.73 33.16 -2.25
N VAL A 682 -14.93 32.60 -3.44
CA VAL A 682 -15.13 31.16 -3.65
C VAL A 682 -13.84 30.38 -3.35
N HIS A 683 -12.67 30.94 -3.67
CA HIS A 683 -11.38 30.28 -3.34
C HIS A 683 -11.19 30.17 -1.83
N MET A 684 -11.52 31.23 -1.07
CA MET A 684 -11.47 31.21 0.39
C MET A 684 -12.43 30.19 1.01
N GLU A 685 -13.67 30.14 0.52
CA GLU A 685 -14.66 29.16 0.99
C GLU A 685 -14.24 27.72 0.65
N GLY A 686 -13.80 27.48 -0.58
CA GLY A 686 -13.30 26.18 -1.02
C GLY A 686 -12.08 25.71 -0.23
N ASN A 687 -11.12 26.59 0.04
CA ASN A 687 -9.97 26.25 0.90
C ASN A 687 -10.42 25.90 2.32
N SER A 688 -11.39 26.64 2.85
CA SER A 688 -11.93 26.38 4.20
C SER A 688 -12.65 25.02 4.24
N ALA A 689 -13.42 24.68 3.22
CA ALA A 689 -14.09 23.38 3.12
C ALA A 689 -13.08 22.22 2.98
N ILE A 690 -12.07 22.36 2.10
CA ILE A 690 -11.04 21.33 1.89
C ILE A 690 -10.20 21.10 3.16
N ASN A 691 -9.83 22.18 3.85
CA ASN A 691 -8.95 22.12 5.02
C ASN A 691 -9.71 22.00 6.36
N GLY A 692 -11.04 22.10 6.34
CA GLY A 692 -11.92 22.00 7.50
C GLY A 692 -12.59 20.63 7.67
N ASP A 693 -12.11 19.60 6.95
CA ASP A 693 -12.62 18.22 7.01
C ASP A 693 -14.10 18.07 6.59
N PHE A 694 -14.55 18.89 5.63
CA PHE A 694 -15.92 18.77 5.09
C PHE A 694 -16.04 17.47 4.25
N PRO A 695 -17.15 16.72 4.37
CA PRO A 695 -17.33 15.47 3.61
C PRO A 695 -17.34 15.65 2.08
N ASP A 696 -17.81 16.81 1.60
CA ASP A 696 -17.90 17.14 0.17
C ASP A 696 -17.48 18.59 -0.10
N PRO A 697 -16.18 18.88 -0.15
CA PRO A 697 -15.70 20.25 -0.29
C PRO A 697 -16.09 20.87 -1.65
N PHE A 698 -16.19 20.08 -2.72
CA PHE A 698 -16.54 20.60 -4.04
C PHE A 698 -18.04 20.90 -4.17
N LYS A 699 -18.91 20.24 -3.41
CA LYS A 699 -20.30 20.70 -3.28
C LYS A 699 -20.38 22.11 -2.71
N GLU A 700 -19.59 22.43 -1.69
CA GLU A 700 -19.55 23.78 -1.14
C GLU A 700 -19.00 24.81 -2.13
N VAL A 701 -18.00 24.44 -2.93
CA VAL A 701 -17.49 25.29 -4.03
C VAL A 701 -18.59 25.57 -5.06
N ILE A 702 -19.39 24.57 -5.45
CA ILE A 702 -20.49 24.76 -6.39
C ILE A 702 -21.58 25.65 -5.78
N ASN A 703 -21.93 25.46 -4.50
CA ASN A 703 -22.90 26.32 -3.80
C ASN A 703 -22.40 27.78 -3.72
N ALA A 704 -21.10 27.99 -3.52
CA ALA A 704 -20.49 29.32 -3.48
C ALA A 704 -20.50 30.01 -4.85
N LEU A 705 -20.27 29.25 -5.92
CA LEU A 705 -20.40 29.74 -7.31
C LEU A 705 -21.85 30.10 -7.64
N GLU A 706 -22.82 29.29 -7.19
CA GLU A 706 -24.25 29.58 -7.34
C GLU A 706 -24.64 30.89 -6.68
N ARG A 707 -24.21 31.11 -5.43
CA ARG A 707 -24.41 32.39 -4.73
C ARG A 707 -23.74 33.57 -5.43
N SER A 708 -22.70 33.31 -6.22
CA SER A 708 -22.01 34.31 -7.06
C SER A 708 -22.67 34.50 -8.44
N GLY A 709 -23.82 33.86 -8.69
CA GLY A 709 -24.62 34.00 -9.91
C GLY A 709 -24.31 33.01 -11.03
N MET A 710 -23.52 31.96 -10.77
CA MET A 710 -23.22 30.93 -11.76
C MET A 710 -24.24 29.77 -11.69
N ASP A 711 -24.78 29.36 -12.83
CA ASP A 711 -25.62 28.16 -12.92
C ASP A 711 -24.88 26.90 -12.41
N PRO A 712 -25.44 26.11 -11.46
CA PRO A 712 -24.80 24.93 -10.91
C PRO A 712 -24.46 23.85 -11.94
N ASP A 713 -25.29 23.63 -12.95
CA ASP A 713 -25.04 22.62 -13.99
C ASP A 713 -23.89 23.04 -14.89
N LYS A 714 -23.84 24.33 -15.26
CA LYS A 714 -22.68 24.92 -15.92
C LYS A 714 -21.42 24.77 -15.06
N ALA A 715 -21.49 25.05 -13.76
CA ALA A 715 -20.36 24.92 -12.84
C ALA A 715 -19.83 23.48 -12.79
N ARG A 716 -20.71 22.47 -12.70
CA ARG A 716 -20.34 21.05 -12.76
C ARG A 716 -19.69 20.66 -14.09
N SER A 717 -20.24 21.15 -15.21
CA SER A 717 -19.67 20.90 -16.54
C SER A 717 -18.26 21.48 -16.68
N GLN A 718 -18.04 22.71 -16.19
CA GLN A 718 -16.72 23.34 -16.16
C GLN A 718 -15.76 22.64 -15.20
N LEU A 719 -16.25 22.12 -14.07
CA LEU A 719 -15.45 21.32 -13.15
C LEU A 719 -14.97 20.02 -13.84
N SER A 720 -15.85 19.27 -14.50
CA SER A 720 -15.43 18.09 -15.27
C SER A 720 -14.40 18.41 -16.35
N PHE A 721 -14.59 19.52 -17.07
CA PHE A 721 -13.62 19.99 -18.06
C PHE A 721 -12.25 20.30 -17.41
N THR A 722 -12.25 20.96 -16.26
CA THR A 722 -11.04 21.32 -15.53
C THR A 722 -10.33 20.06 -15.02
N ILE A 723 -11.05 19.13 -14.41
CA ILE A 723 -10.50 17.87 -13.89
C ILE A 723 -9.68 17.14 -14.97
N ALA A 724 -10.25 16.98 -16.17
CA ALA A 724 -9.60 16.29 -17.26
C ALA A 724 -8.34 16.99 -17.81
N ASN A 725 -8.15 18.28 -17.50
CA ASN A 725 -7.01 19.09 -17.95
C ASN A 725 -6.08 19.53 -16.81
N SER A 726 -6.40 19.22 -15.56
CA SER A 726 -5.63 19.62 -14.38
C SER A 726 -4.47 18.66 -14.11
N SER A 727 -3.36 19.20 -13.60
CA SER A 727 -2.26 18.38 -13.08
C SER A 727 -2.67 17.55 -11.85
N ALA A 728 -3.76 17.90 -11.16
CA ALA A 728 -4.25 17.18 -9.99
C ALA A 728 -4.54 15.69 -10.27
N VAL A 729 -5.08 15.35 -11.45
CA VAL A 729 -5.32 13.94 -11.84
C VAL A 729 -4.08 13.23 -12.36
N SER A 730 -2.97 13.96 -12.52
CA SER A 730 -1.68 13.41 -12.96
C SER A 730 -0.83 12.91 -11.79
N TYR A 731 -1.17 13.27 -10.55
CA TYR A 731 -0.43 12.84 -9.36
C TYR A 731 -1.03 11.57 -8.74
N LEU A 732 -0.16 10.64 -8.36
CA LEU A 732 -0.51 9.45 -7.60
C LEU A 732 0.33 9.35 -6.33
N HIS A 733 -0.30 8.95 -5.23
CA HIS A 733 0.36 8.74 -3.95
C HIS A 733 0.64 7.25 -3.76
N ILE A 734 1.87 6.85 -4.06
CA ILE A 734 2.32 5.45 -4.06
C ILE A 734 2.88 5.08 -2.67
N GLY A 735 2.62 3.85 -2.24
CA GLY A 735 3.13 3.26 -1.00
C GLY A 735 2.15 3.36 0.17
N ARG A 736 2.68 3.62 1.37
CA ARG A 736 1.96 3.56 2.65
C ARG A 736 1.94 4.89 3.43
N PRO A 737 1.59 6.03 2.82
CA PRO A 737 1.68 7.34 3.49
C PRO A 737 0.74 7.49 4.69
N GLU A 738 -0.33 6.71 4.78
CA GLU A 738 -1.23 6.70 5.94
C GLU A 738 -0.56 6.17 7.22
N THR A 739 0.60 5.53 7.10
CA THR A 739 1.40 5.06 8.25
C THR A 739 2.33 6.14 8.79
N ILE A 740 2.49 7.26 8.10
CA ILE A 740 3.23 8.42 8.59
C ILE A 740 2.24 9.32 9.30
N LEU A 741 2.38 9.44 10.62
CA LEU A 741 1.49 10.23 11.47
C LEU A 741 2.25 11.44 11.99
N ILE A 742 1.62 12.60 11.86
CA ILE A 742 2.20 13.89 12.20
C ILE A 742 1.44 14.51 13.35
N ASP A 743 2.18 14.97 14.35
CA ASP A 743 1.58 15.46 15.58
C ASP A 743 2.39 16.53 16.30
N ASP A 744 1.71 17.26 17.19
CA ASP A 744 2.33 18.21 18.11
C ASP A 744 2.78 17.48 19.38
N THR A 745 4.08 17.57 19.71
CA THR A 745 4.69 16.82 20.82
C THR A 745 4.02 17.10 22.17
N ASP A 746 3.65 18.36 22.42
CA ASP A 746 2.99 18.74 23.68
C ASP A 746 1.56 18.21 23.72
N ARG A 747 0.87 18.15 22.57
CA ARG A 747 -0.45 17.52 22.47
C ARG A 747 -0.37 16.02 22.78
N VAL A 748 0.60 15.30 22.22
CA VAL A 748 0.79 13.87 22.48
C VAL A 748 1.05 13.63 23.96
N ARG A 749 1.98 14.39 24.57
CA ARG A 749 2.29 14.29 26.00
C ARG A 749 1.04 14.51 26.86
N ASN A 750 0.33 15.62 26.65
CA ASN A 750 -0.90 15.94 27.38
C ASN A 750 -2.00 14.89 27.21
N GLN A 751 -2.04 14.20 26.07
CA GLN A 751 -3.02 13.14 25.83
C GLN A 751 -2.61 11.83 26.53
N LEU A 752 -1.31 11.50 26.59
CA LEU A 752 -0.78 10.35 27.31
C LEU A 752 -0.92 10.53 28.83
N ASP A 753 -0.62 11.70 29.37
CA ASP A 753 -0.75 12.00 30.81
C ASP A 753 -2.19 11.81 31.32
N LYS A 754 -3.20 12.02 30.46
CA LYS A 754 -4.62 11.78 30.78
C LYS A 754 -5.00 10.30 30.86
N PHE A 755 -4.21 9.41 30.26
CA PHE A 755 -4.42 7.97 30.36
C PHE A 755 -3.73 7.38 31.59
N ASP A 756 -2.64 7.99 32.05
CA ASP A 756 -1.89 7.57 33.23
C ASP A 756 -2.51 8.10 34.55
N SER A 757 -3.34 9.14 34.48
CA SER A 757 -4.13 9.71 35.59
C SER A 757 -5.49 9.04 35.76
#